data_AF-A0A3D1DF00-F1
#
_entry.id   AF-A0A3D1DF00-F1
#
_cell.length_a   1.000
_cell.length_b   1.000
_cell.length_c   1.000
_cell.angle_alpha   90.00
_cell.angle_beta   90.00
_cell.angle_gamma   90.00
#
_symmetry.space_group_name_H-M   'P 1'
#
loop_
_entity.id
_entity.type
_entity.pdbx_description
1 polymer ?
#
loop_
_entity_poly.entity_id
_entity_poly.type
_entity_poly.pdbx_seq_one_letter_code
_entity_poly.pdbx_strand_id
1 'polypeptide(L)'
;MKHAPAWLLLLVVLAWYWPVPLGARASGPAVDTHALPLASWFSQALSEGRVPEWNSLDGTGTPATATSEIAPYYLPHQLAYRLLSPATAWTVLLVLHTLAAAVFARLCAVGFGLGPWASLLVGVVFAGQGFFVTGADRGWVAATACWLPLAVWAAWKWLETGSSSRLLGLAAVLGIQLTAGHFQVAWMTLVTVAMVTIGHRMVTRTAWPTAAIRGGGVVLAAAFAATLSAAQLVPSAELATIGDTRGRGDAFLGSDSTPPWHLVAGQLAPTLTHHDPLWLRSAWTPWKASPSETLGYVGLLTIGMAVLGLITSRTDRRCRLWGGLLLGSLALSIGRHLPGFTWLTSLPGFGWFPAPGRWSVVAGLWWAMLAGRGLERLETPRIGDWCQRFSLSAAIVLAVTTWAIVSAAADTEAFFDGPATSSHGLLVEHGYTPAELMMRSLTPATEMIRLLVGGLAMPVLALALLAAVGMSGWPIRHLAARPGLIVFLVSVDLGGVGLLLRPVTFTWDSYDPATSSLVLERLGLDRGSRLVSPLGRLPMAAGLASFPNTALADINHDWTAQIHSDGTRSLYGWPRDLWPLPPPSRNDTLGVLLSRQASRLDDADTALMQWTGTNRLVSDSQSPPPPSSDAIRPAGSLEDTRLSELQHGRRAGHLPGASTYTLSHLDHRRPVSRAWFIPLDTPT
;
A
#
# COMPACT_ATOMS: atom_id res chain seq x y z
N MET A 1 -34.76 -14.30 13.57
CA MET A 1 -33.29 -14.05 13.64
C MET A 1 -32.99 -12.54 13.61
N LYS A 2 -33.49 -11.76 14.59
CA LYS A 2 -33.55 -10.28 14.50
C LYS A 2 -32.25 -9.54 14.83
N HIS A 3 -31.20 -10.20 15.32
CA HIS A 3 -29.91 -9.56 15.60
C HIS A 3 -28.76 -10.49 15.20
N ALA A 4 -28.05 -10.17 14.12
CA ALA A 4 -26.74 -10.75 13.87
C ALA A 4 -25.76 -10.09 14.85
N PRO A 5 -25.05 -10.86 15.69
CA PRO A 5 -24.20 -10.26 16.71
C PRO A 5 -23.05 -9.45 16.09
N ALA A 6 -22.79 -8.26 16.64
CA ALA A 6 -21.65 -7.45 16.22
C ALA A 6 -20.30 -8.12 16.54
N TRP A 7 -20.25 -8.97 17.57
CA TRP A 7 -19.04 -9.72 17.95
C TRP A 7 -18.54 -10.69 16.88
N LEU A 8 -19.38 -11.06 15.89
CA LEU A 8 -18.93 -11.89 14.76
C LEU A 8 -17.85 -11.20 13.93
N LEU A 9 -17.85 -9.87 13.84
CA LEU A 9 -16.77 -9.14 13.15
C LEU A 9 -15.44 -9.33 13.86
N LEU A 10 -15.44 -9.30 15.19
CA LEU A 10 -14.24 -9.56 15.99
C LEU A 10 -13.71 -10.96 15.71
N LEU A 11 -14.57 -11.99 15.69
CA LEU A 11 -14.11 -13.34 15.39
C LEU A 11 -13.57 -13.49 13.97
N VAL A 12 -14.19 -12.87 12.98
CA VAL A 12 -13.70 -12.92 11.59
C VAL A 12 -12.31 -12.27 11.49
N VAL A 13 -12.13 -11.08 12.07
CA VAL A 13 -10.83 -10.40 12.06
C VAL A 13 -9.79 -11.20 12.85
N LEU A 14 -10.13 -11.70 14.04
CA LEU A 14 -9.21 -12.56 14.80
C LEU A 14 -8.86 -13.84 14.05
N ALA A 15 -9.77 -14.41 13.24
CA ALA A 15 -9.45 -15.57 12.41
C ALA A 15 -8.47 -15.21 11.27
N TRP A 16 -8.61 -14.06 10.63
CA TRP A 16 -7.65 -13.57 9.60
C TRP A 16 -6.26 -13.24 10.16
N TYR A 17 -6.20 -12.97 11.46
CA TYR A 17 -4.98 -12.63 12.22
C TYR A 17 -4.73 -13.61 13.37
N TRP A 18 -5.10 -14.89 13.20
CA TRP A 18 -5.12 -15.89 14.29
C TRP A 18 -3.79 -16.08 15.07
N PRO A 19 -2.59 -15.82 14.51
CA PRO A 19 -1.36 -15.91 15.30
C PRO A 19 -1.23 -14.78 16.33
N VAL A 20 -1.81 -13.60 16.07
CA VAL A 20 -1.71 -12.41 16.91
C VAL A 20 -2.27 -12.62 18.33
N PRO A 21 -3.50 -13.17 18.53
CA PRO A 21 -3.99 -13.47 19.87
C PRO A 21 -3.16 -14.53 20.61
N LEU A 22 -2.30 -15.27 19.91
CA LEU A 22 -1.34 -16.23 20.49
C LEU A 22 0.04 -15.61 20.75
N GLY A 23 0.17 -14.28 20.65
CA GLY A 23 1.40 -13.55 20.95
C GLY A 23 2.34 -13.35 19.77
N ALA A 24 1.97 -13.72 18.55
CA ALA A 24 2.79 -13.45 17.37
C ALA A 24 2.76 -11.96 16.99
N ARG A 25 3.90 -11.43 16.55
CA ARG A 25 4.01 -10.10 15.94
C ARG A 25 3.93 -10.20 14.42
N ALA A 26 3.50 -9.12 13.78
CA ALA A 26 3.68 -8.94 12.35
C ALA A 26 5.17 -8.80 12.00
N SER A 27 5.56 -9.42 10.89
CA SER A 27 6.91 -9.38 10.31
C SER A 27 6.79 -9.24 8.80
N GLY A 28 7.84 -8.71 8.18
CA GLY A 28 7.91 -8.55 6.74
C GLY A 28 8.93 -7.48 6.36
N PRO A 29 9.39 -7.45 5.10
CA PRO A 29 10.43 -6.53 4.64
C PRO A 29 10.22 -5.08 5.06
N ALA A 30 9.09 -4.50 4.69
CA ALA A 30 8.76 -3.11 5.00
C ALA A 30 8.42 -2.89 6.47
N VAL A 31 7.93 -3.93 7.17
CA VAL A 31 7.62 -3.83 8.60
C VAL A 31 8.92 -3.75 9.40
N ASP A 32 9.82 -4.72 9.23
CA ASP A 32 11.01 -4.89 10.06
C ASP A 32 12.12 -3.88 9.76
N THR A 33 12.27 -3.48 8.50
CA THR A 33 13.38 -2.60 8.06
C THR A 33 12.99 -1.13 7.92
N HIS A 34 11.70 -0.80 7.91
CA HIS A 34 11.21 0.57 7.70
C HIS A 34 10.20 1.03 8.75
N ALA A 35 9.11 0.29 8.97
CA ALA A 35 8.06 0.73 9.89
C ALA A 35 8.47 0.62 11.37
N LEU A 36 9.07 -0.50 11.79
CA LEU A 36 9.46 -0.74 13.18
C LEU A 36 10.64 0.13 13.66
N PRO A 37 11.67 0.45 12.86
CA PRO A 37 12.69 1.41 13.26
C PRO A 37 12.11 2.81 13.53
N LEU A 38 11.22 3.29 12.66
CA LEU A 38 10.50 4.56 12.88
C LEU A 38 9.60 4.51 14.11
N ALA A 39 8.84 3.43 14.28
CA ALA A 39 7.95 3.24 15.42
C ALA A 39 8.72 3.17 16.75
N SER A 40 9.91 2.55 16.74
CA SER A 40 10.79 2.47 17.91
C SER A 40 11.35 3.83 18.27
N TRP A 41 11.83 4.60 17.29
CA TRP A 41 12.25 5.99 17.49
C TRP A 41 11.10 6.86 18.02
N PHE A 42 9.89 6.72 17.46
CA PHE A 42 8.71 7.45 17.92
C PHE A 42 8.34 7.08 19.36
N SER A 43 8.28 5.78 19.69
CA SER A 43 8.01 5.31 21.05
C SER A 43 9.03 5.84 22.05
N GLN A 44 10.32 5.89 21.68
CA GLN A 44 11.36 6.51 22.51
C GLN A 44 11.14 8.02 22.69
N ALA A 45 10.80 8.76 21.63
CA ALA A 45 10.50 10.19 21.76
C ALA A 45 9.32 10.44 22.71
N LEU A 46 8.29 9.58 22.67
CA LEU A 46 7.14 9.65 23.57
C LEU A 46 7.50 9.33 25.03
N SER A 47 8.36 8.35 25.27
CA SER A 47 8.79 8.00 26.63
C SER A 47 9.64 9.10 27.28
N GLU A 48 10.36 9.87 26.45
CA GLU A 48 11.12 11.06 26.86
C GLU A 48 10.23 12.31 26.98
N GLY A 49 8.92 12.21 26.73
CA GLY A 49 7.98 13.33 26.79
C GLY A 49 8.19 14.39 25.70
N ARG A 50 8.92 14.05 24.63
CA ARG A 50 9.24 14.96 23.53
C ARG A 50 8.20 14.85 22.41
N VAL A 51 7.91 15.99 21.77
CA VAL A 51 7.22 15.99 20.47
C VAL A 51 8.25 15.58 19.40
N PRO A 52 7.95 14.58 18.56
CA PRO A 52 8.90 14.03 17.59
C PRO A 52 9.05 14.92 16.34
N GLU A 53 9.45 16.18 16.50
CA GLU A 53 9.49 17.16 15.40
C GLU A 53 10.58 16.86 14.37
N TRP A 54 11.79 16.52 14.84
CA TRP A 54 12.96 16.26 14.00
C TRP A 54 13.58 14.91 14.32
N ASN A 55 13.69 14.04 13.32
CA ASN A 55 14.37 12.75 13.43
C ASN A 55 15.79 12.87 12.87
N SER A 56 16.79 12.98 13.75
CA SER A 56 18.20 13.07 13.38
C SER A 56 18.81 11.75 12.88
N LEU A 57 18.10 10.63 13.03
CA LEU A 57 18.58 9.30 12.66
C LEU A 57 18.21 8.89 11.22
N ASP A 58 17.40 9.67 10.53
CA ASP A 58 16.96 9.38 9.16
C ASP A 58 17.72 10.28 8.17
N GLY A 59 18.77 9.74 7.56
CA GLY A 59 19.69 10.44 6.67
C GLY A 59 20.43 11.60 7.35
N THR A 60 20.30 12.80 6.79
CA THR A 60 20.79 14.06 7.40
C THR A 60 19.79 14.68 8.38
N GLY A 61 18.65 14.04 8.56
CA GLY A 61 17.55 14.46 9.42
C GLY A 61 16.27 14.67 8.62
N THR A 62 15.13 14.26 9.18
CA THR A 62 13.81 14.45 8.57
C THR A 62 12.82 15.13 9.51
N PRO A 63 11.94 16.03 9.00
CA PRO A 63 10.90 16.66 9.80
C PRO A 63 9.77 15.65 10.06
N ALA A 64 9.94 14.80 11.07
CA ALA A 64 9.12 13.61 11.29
C ALA A 64 7.64 13.91 11.58
N THR A 65 7.32 15.07 12.18
CA THR A 65 5.93 15.52 12.31
C THR A 65 5.33 15.88 10.95
N ALA A 66 6.07 16.64 10.13
CA ALA A 66 5.60 17.14 8.85
C ALA A 66 5.44 16.04 7.79
N THR A 67 6.29 15.00 7.81
CA THR A 67 6.14 13.85 6.89
C THR A 67 4.88 13.04 7.17
N SER A 68 4.33 13.15 8.39
CA SER A 68 3.08 12.53 8.85
C SER A 68 3.05 10.99 8.87
N GLU A 69 4.09 10.32 8.35
CA GLU A 69 4.18 8.86 8.20
C GLU A 69 3.96 8.08 9.51
N ILE A 70 4.51 8.60 10.62
CA ILE A 70 4.35 8.00 11.96
C ILE A 70 3.07 8.43 12.68
N ALA A 71 2.32 9.39 12.10
CA ALA A 71 1.07 9.95 12.62
C ALA A 71 1.17 10.36 14.11
N PRO A 72 2.06 11.32 14.45
CA PRO A 72 2.37 11.64 15.84
C PRO A 72 1.18 12.21 16.62
N TYR A 73 0.23 12.88 15.96
CA TYR A 73 -0.96 13.43 16.61
C TYR A 73 -2.16 12.47 16.60
N TYR A 74 -2.01 11.27 16.05
CA TYR A 74 -3.07 10.29 16.01
C TYR A 74 -3.19 9.56 17.35
N LEU A 75 -4.32 9.74 18.03
CA LEU A 75 -4.53 9.24 19.39
C LEU A 75 -4.31 7.72 19.56
N PRO A 76 -4.76 6.84 18.64
CA PRO A 76 -4.46 5.42 18.73
C PRO A 76 -2.96 5.09 18.72
N HIS A 77 -2.17 5.80 17.91
CA HIS A 77 -0.71 5.65 17.92
C HIS A 77 -0.11 6.14 19.24
N GLN A 78 -0.51 7.32 19.70
CA GLN A 78 -0.05 7.89 20.96
C GLN A 78 -0.30 6.95 22.16
N LEU A 79 -1.46 6.29 22.22
CA LEU A 79 -1.77 5.34 23.27
C LEU A 79 -0.97 4.05 23.12
N ALA A 80 -0.96 3.44 21.93
CA ALA A 80 -0.32 2.16 21.72
C ALA A 80 1.20 2.22 21.93
N TYR A 81 1.89 3.21 21.37
CA TYR A 81 3.35 3.33 21.44
C TYR A 81 3.87 3.86 22.79
N ARG A 82 2.99 4.30 23.70
CA ARG A 82 3.33 4.59 25.11
C ARG A 82 3.14 3.39 26.03
N LEU A 83 2.21 2.50 25.70
CA LEU A 83 1.78 1.41 26.58
C LEU A 83 2.39 0.05 26.21
N LEU A 84 2.77 -0.14 24.95
CA LEU A 84 3.23 -1.41 24.40
C LEU A 84 4.61 -1.24 23.75
N SER A 85 5.35 -2.34 23.60
CA SER A 85 6.58 -2.34 22.79
C SER A 85 6.24 -1.99 21.32
N PRO A 86 7.17 -1.38 20.56
CA PRO A 86 6.90 -0.93 19.19
C PRO A 86 6.34 -2.03 18.27
N ALA A 87 6.89 -3.25 18.33
CA ALA A 87 6.43 -4.38 17.53
C ALA A 87 5.02 -4.86 17.93
N THR A 88 4.73 -4.93 19.22
CA THR A 88 3.39 -5.30 19.71
C THR A 88 2.38 -4.21 19.39
N ALA A 89 2.73 -2.93 19.60
CA ALA A 89 1.90 -1.77 19.27
C ALA A 89 1.51 -1.77 17.79
N TRP A 90 2.49 -1.91 16.89
CA TRP A 90 2.25 -1.96 15.45
C TRP A 90 1.30 -3.11 15.07
N THR A 91 1.55 -4.31 15.59
CA THR A 91 0.74 -5.50 15.29
C THR A 91 -0.70 -5.37 15.81
N VAL A 92 -0.86 -4.89 17.04
CA VAL A 92 -2.18 -4.65 17.65
C VAL A 92 -2.93 -3.57 16.86
N LEU A 93 -2.26 -2.48 16.47
CA LEU A 93 -2.87 -1.43 15.66
C LEU A 93 -3.32 -1.94 14.28
N LEU A 94 -2.57 -2.84 13.63
CA LEU A 94 -3.01 -3.48 12.38
C LEU A 94 -4.37 -4.17 12.58
N VAL A 95 -4.48 -5.03 13.61
CA VAL A 95 -5.71 -5.77 13.91
C VAL A 95 -6.86 -4.83 14.33
N LEU A 96 -6.58 -3.85 15.19
CA LEU A 96 -7.59 -2.91 15.69
C LEU A 96 -8.14 -2.01 14.59
N HIS A 97 -7.31 -1.56 13.65
CA HIS A 97 -7.78 -0.74 12.53
C HIS A 97 -8.54 -1.56 11.49
N THR A 98 -8.17 -2.82 11.24
CA THR A 98 -8.98 -3.72 10.42
C THR A 98 -10.35 -3.97 11.07
N LEU A 99 -10.39 -4.16 12.39
CA LEU A 99 -11.65 -4.28 13.13
C LEU A 99 -12.48 -2.99 13.08
N ALA A 100 -11.84 -1.83 13.25
CA ALA A 100 -12.50 -0.53 13.13
C ALA A 100 -13.11 -0.34 11.75
N ALA A 101 -12.39 -0.71 10.68
CA ALA A 101 -12.90 -0.67 9.31
C ALA A 101 -14.17 -1.52 9.17
N ALA A 102 -14.17 -2.74 9.72
CA ALA A 102 -15.33 -3.62 9.67
C ALA A 102 -16.54 -3.05 10.44
N VAL A 103 -16.30 -2.55 11.66
CA VAL A 103 -17.33 -1.98 12.52
C VAL A 103 -17.91 -0.71 11.90
N PHE A 104 -17.08 0.20 11.41
CA PHE A 104 -17.51 1.46 10.81
C PHE A 104 -18.27 1.23 9.50
N ALA A 105 -17.85 0.28 8.67
CA ALA A 105 -18.58 -0.11 7.48
C ALA A 105 -19.95 -0.73 7.82
N ARG A 106 -20.02 -1.56 8.87
CA ARG A 106 -21.30 -2.06 9.39
C ARG A 106 -22.21 -0.94 9.88
N LEU A 107 -21.67 0.02 10.64
CA LEU A 107 -22.44 1.18 11.11
C LEU A 107 -22.97 2.02 9.95
N CYS A 108 -22.15 2.21 8.91
CA CYS A 108 -22.55 2.83 7.66
C CYS A 108 -23.74 2.12 7.03
N ALA A 109 -23.64 0.80 6.82
CA ALA A 109 -24.71 -0.03 6.28
C ALA A 109 -26.02 0.09 7.09
N VAL A 110 -25.94 0.01 8.43
CA VAL A 110 -27.10 0.20 9.31
C VAL A 110 -27.69 1.61 9.15
N GLY A 111 -26.86 2.65 9.05
CA GLY A 111 -27.30 4.03 8.84
C GLY A 111 -28.06 4.24 7.53
N PHE A 112 -27.75 3.45 6.50
CA PHE A 112 -28.47 3.39 5.23
C PHE A 112 -29.70 2.47 5.26
N GLY A 113 -30.00 1.83 6.39
CA GLY A 113 -31.18 0.99 6.62
C GLY A 113 -31.03 -0.48 6.21
N LEU A 114 -29.81 -0.99 6.02
CA LEU A 114 -29.59 -2.41 5.77
C LEU A 114 -29.78 -3.22 7.07
N GLY A 115 -30.30 -4.44 6.93
CA GLY A 115 -30.56 -5.38 8.01
C GLY A 115 -29.28 -5.92 8.68
N PRO A 116 -29.42 -6.71 9.78
CA PRO A 116 -28.28 -7.14 10.59
C PRO A 116 -27.24 -7.99 9.84
N TRP A 117 -27.68 -8.92 9.00
CA TRP A 117 -26.77 -9.77 8.23
C TRP A 117 -26.16 -9.05 7.02
N ALA A 118 -26.95 -8.20 6.34
CA ALA A 118 -26.47 -7.35 5.26
C ALA A 118 -25.39 -6.37 5.75
N SER A 119 -25.61 -5.74 6.90
CA SER A 119 -24.62 -4.85 7.51
C SER A 119 -23.39 -5.59 8.05
N LEU A 120 -23.53 -6.83 8.54
CA LEU A 120 -22.39 -7.68 8.87
C LEU A 120 -21.55 -8.01 7.63
N LEU A 121 -22.21 -8.39 6.52
CA LEU A 121 -21.55 -8.62 5.23
C LEU A 121 -20.77 -7.39 4.77
N VAL A 122 -21.38 -6.20 4.85
CA VAL A 122 -20.71 -4.94 4.47
C VAL A 122 -19.43 -4.73 5.29
N GLY A 123 -19.50 -4.99 6.60
CA GLY A 123 -18.33 -4.92 7.49
C GLY A 123 -17.21 -5.87 7.09
N VAL A 124 -17.54 -7.14 6.85
CA VAL A 124 -16.56 -8.16 6.42
C VAL A 124 -15.92 -7.76 5.08
N VAL A 125 -16.74 -7.40 4.09
CA VAL A 125 -16.25 -7.06 2.74
C VAL A 125 -15.32 -5.85 2.78
N PHE A 126 -15.73 -4.77 3.47
CA PHE A 126 -14.92 -3.55 3.50
C PHE A 126 -13.57 -3.75 4.20
N ALA A 127 -13.51 -4.55 5.27
CA ALA A 127 -12.26 -4.80 5.99
C ALA A 127 -11.36 -5.84 5.31
N GLY A 128 -11.95 -6.79 4.57
CA GLY A 128 -11.22 -7.85 3.87
C GLY A 128 -10.86 -7.55 2.42
N GLN A 129 -11.26 -6.39 1.88
CA GLN A 129 -10.96 -6.03 0.49
C GLN A 129 -9.46 -5.92 0.22
N GLY A 130 -9.09 -6.11 -1.04
CA GLY A 130 -7.70 -6.16 -1.53
C GLY A 130 -6.83 -4.98 -1.11
N PHE A 131 -7.40 -3.77 -1.02
CA PHE A 131 -6.68 -2.56 -0.58
C PHE A 131 -6.06 -2.72 0.82
N PHE A 132 -6.77 -3.34 1.77
CA PHE A 132 -6.21 -3.60 3.11
C PHE A 132 -5.22 -4.77 3.09
N VAL A 133 -5.39 -5.72 2.16
CA VAL A 133 -4.52 -6.90 2.01
C VAL A 133 -3.15 -6.49 1.49
N THR A 134 -3.08 -5.81 0.34
CA THR A 134 -1.78 -5.46 -0.29
C THR A 134 -1.04 -4.34 0.43
N GLY A 135 -1.73 -3.56 1.26
CA GLY A 135 -1.16 -2.50 2.07
C GLY A 135 -0.94 -2.87 3.54
N ALA A 136 -1.07 -4.13 3.93
CA ALA A 136 -1.02 -4.53 5.34
C ALA A 136 0.32 -4.25 6.02
N ASP A 137 1.41 -4.20 5.26
CA ASP A 137 2.78 -3.86 5.70
C ASP A 137 2.97 -2.36 5.97
N ARG A 138 1.99 -1.53 5.60
CA ARG A 138 2.00 -0.08 5.75
C ARG A 138 0.96 0.34 6.79
N GLY A 139 1.44 0.73 7.97
CA GLY A 139 0.56 1.09 9.10
C GLY A 139 -0.48 2.17 8.79
N TRP A 140 -0.18 3.08 7.85
CA TRP A 140 -1.09 4.15 7.45
C TRP A 140 -2.34 3.68 6.69
N VAL A 141 -2.26 2.54 5.99
CA VAL A 141 -3.33 2.03 5.11
C VAL A 141 -4.58 1.78 5.93
N ALA A 142 -4.47 0.89 6.91
CA ALA A 142 -5.59 0.56 7.78
C ALA A 142 -5.97 1.75 8.70
N ALA A 143 -4.97 2.47 9.22
CA ALA A 143 -5.18 3.57 10.16
C ALA A 143 -6.00 4.73 9.58
N THR A 144 -5.80 5.06 8.30
CA THR A 144 -6.54 6.16 7.65
C THR A 144 -7.81 5.68 6.96
N ALA A 145 -7.77 4.54 6.26
CA ALA A 145 -8.89 4.07 5.47
C ALA A 145 -10.08 3.57 6.29
N CYS A 146 -9.84 3.09 7.53
CA CYS A 146 -10.92 2.59 8.38
C CYS A 146 -12.00 3.63 8.66
N TRP A 147 -11.65 4.93 8.70
CA TRP A 147 -12.55 6.05 8.99
C TRP A 147 -13.50 6.42 7.83
N LEU A 148 -13.19 6.01 6.60
CA LEU A 148 -13.98 6.33 5.39
C LEU A 148 -15.49 6.02 5.58
N PRO A 149 -15.90 4.81 6.00
CA PRO A 149 -17.32 4.49 6.11
C PRO A 149 -18.01 5.27 7.23
N LEU A 150 -17.29 5.58 8.32
CA LEU A 150 -17.84 6.37 9.43
C LEU A 150 -18.07 7.82 9.01
N ALA A 151 -17.18 8.40 8.20
CA ALA A 151 -17.36 9.73 7.62
C ALA A 151 -18.58 9.76 6.68
N VAL A 152 -18.71 8.76 5.80
CA VAL A 152 -19.87 8.60 4.91
C VAL A 152 -21.16 8.48 5.72
N TRP A 153 -21.16 7.67 6.78
CA TRP A 153 -22.30 7.52 7.69
C TRP A 153 -22.68 8.84 8.37
N ALA A 154 -21.71 9.54 8.96
CA ALA A 154 -21.96 10.79 9.68
C ALA A 154 -22.51 11.87 8.73
N ALA A 155 -21.93 11.97 7.53
CA ALA A 155 -22.43 12.83 6.46
C ALA A 155 -23.86 12.45 6.08
N TRP A 156 -24.15 11.17 5.83
CA TRP A 156 -25.50 10.72 5.49
C TRP A 156 -26.52 11.08 6.58
N LYS A 157 -26.20 10.83 7.87
CA LYS A 157 -27.10 11.17 8.98
C LYS A 157 -27.29 12.68 9.13
N TRP A 158 -26.26 13.50 8.93
CA TRP A 158 -26.39 14.96 8.87
C TRP A 158 -27.31 15.39 7.73
N LEU A 159 -27.10 14.86 6.53
CA LEU A 159 -27.89 15.19 5.34
C LEU A 159 -29.34 14.78 5.46
N GLU A 160 -29.67 13.73 6.21
CA GLU A 160 -31.06 13.33 6.50
C GLU A 160 -31.70 14.23 7.56
N THR A 161 -31.01 14.43 8.69
CA THR A 161 -31.62 14.96 9.93
C THR A 161 -31.38 16.46 10.17
N GLY A 162 -30.31 17.04 9.62
CA GLY A 162 -29.87 18.40 9.97
C GLY A 162 -29.39 18.56 11.42
N SER A 163 -29.09 17.47 12.11
CA SER A 163 -28.69 17.49 13.53
C SER A 163 -27.24 17.96 13.71
N SER A 164 -27.00 19.06 14.44
CA SER A 164 -25.66 19.60 14.73
C SER A 164 -24.72 18.58 15.39
N SER A 165 -25.24 17.67 16.22
CA SER A 165 -24.44 16.57 16.78
C SER A 165 -23.84 15.65 15.69
N ARG A 166 -24.56 15.41 14.59
CA ARG A 166 -24.07 14.61 13.46
C ARG A 166 -23.05 15.39 12.64
N LEU A 167 -23.22 16.70 12.55
CA LEU A 167 -22.28 17.58 11.89
C LEU A 167 -20.94 17.65 12.65
N LEU A 168 -20.99 17.83 13.97
CA LEU A 168 -19.82 17.77 14.84
C LEU A 168 -19.16 16.38 14.80
N GLY A 169 -19.96 15.31 14.78
CA GLY A 169 -19.48 13.96 14.58
C GLY A 169 -18.73 13.78 13.26
N LEU A 170 -19.25 14.31 12.15
CA LEU A 170 -18.56 14.31 10.86
C LEU A 170 -17.23 15.06 10.94
N ALA A 171 -17.22 16.27 11.52
CA ALA A 171 -16.00 17.05 11.67
C ALA A 171 -14.94 16.35 12.54
N ALA A 172 -15.36 15.71 13.64
CA ALA A 172 -14.48 14.95 14.51
C ALA A 172 -13.88 13.73 13.79
N VAL A 173 -14.70 12.97 13.04
CA VAL A 173 -14.22 11.82 12.26
C VAL A 173 -13.21 12.23 11.20
N LEU A 174 -13.51 13.29 10.44
CA LEU A 174 -12.59 13.81 9.43
C LEU A 174 -11.30 14.36 10.08
N GLY A 175 -11.40 15.07 11.21
CA GLY A 175 -10.27 15.60 11.95
C GLY A 175 -9.34 14.50 12.45
N ILE A 176 -9.90 13.45 13.06
CA ILE A 176 -9.12 12.28 13.52
C ILE A 176 -8.47 11.58 12.32
N GLN A 177 -9.19 11.36 11.23
CA GLN A 177 -8.64 10.73 10.03
C GLN A 177 -7.46 11.53 9.44
N LEU A 178 -7.52 12.86 9.44
CA LEU A 178 -6.44 13.72 8.95
C LEU A 178 -5.16 13.61 9.81
N THR A 179 -5.28 13.24 11.08
CA THR A 179 -4.10 12.99 11.93
C THR A 179 -3.45 11.62 11.70
N ALA A 180 -4.12 10.68 11.01
CA ALA A 180 -3.66 9.30 10.82
C ALA A 180 -2.54 9.12 9.78
N GLY A 181 -2.08 10.20 9.14
CA GLY A 181 -0.80 10.23 8.42
C GLY A 181 -0.85 9.92 6.92
N HIS A 182 -2.03 9.73 6.30
CA HIS A 182 -2.12 9.52 4.85
C HIS A 182 -3.12 10.44 4.14
N PHE A 183 -2.64 11.62 3.74
CA PHE A 183 -3.48 12.69 3.20
C PHE A 183 -4.24 12.34 1.92
N GLN A 184 -3.70 11.46 1.07
CA GLN A 184 -4.41 11.03 -0.14
C GLN A 184 -5.70 10.26 0.19
N VAL A 185 -5.68 9.37 1.19
CA VAL A 185 -6.86 8.57 1.57
C VAL A 185 -7.88 9.46 2.29
N ALA A 186 -7.41 10.42 3.08
CA ALA A 186 -8.28 11.45 3.67
C ALA A 186 -8.94 12.32 2.57
N TRP A 187 -8.19 12.73 1.54
CA TRP A 187 -8.74 13.44 0.37
C TRP A 187 -9.81 12.61 -0.36
N MET A 188 -9.55 11.33 -0.61
CA MET A 188 -10.52 10.43 -1.21
C MET A 188 -11.79 10.29 -0.36
N THR A 189 -11.67 10.37 0.97
CA THR A 189 -12.81 10.40 1.89
C THR A 189 -13.62 11.69 1.75
N LEU A 190 -12.97 12.86 1.68
CA LEU A 190 -13.64 14.14 1.45
C LEU A 190 -14.39 14.15 0.11
N VAL A 191 -13.78 13.68 -0.96
CA VAL A 191 -14.43 13.56 -2.28
C VAL A 191 -15.62 12.60 -2.20
N THR A 192 -15.47 11.44 -1.52
CA THR A 192 -16.58 10.49 -1.33
C THR A 192 -17.75 11.14 -0.58
N VAL A 193 -17.47 11.89 0.49
CA VAL A 193 -18.48 12.65 1.24
C VAL A 193 -19.15 13.71 0.37
N ALA A 194 -18.39 14.41 -0.49
CA ALA A 194 -18.92 15.37 -1.45
C ALA A 194 -19.84 14.70 -2.48
N MET A 195 -19.42 13.57 -3.07
CA MET A 195 -20.23 12.81 -4.01
C MET A 195 -21.52 12.28 -3.36
N VAL A 196 -21.45 11.78 -2.12
CA VAL A 196 -22.62 11.36 -1.33
C VAL A 196 -23.55 12.54 -1.06
N THR A 197 -23.01 13.72 -0.79
CA THR A 197 -23.79 14.96 -0.56
C THR A 197 -24.58 15.37 -1.80
N ILE A 198 -23.92 15.37 -2.96
CA ILE A 198 -24.56 15.64 -4.25
C ILE A 198 -25.63 14.58 -4.55
N GLY A 199 -25.27 13.31 -4.38
CA GLY A 199 -26.13 12.16 -4.65
C GLY A 199 -27.33 12.04 -3.71
N HIS A 200 -27.21 12.48 -2.46
CA HIS A 200 -28.31 12.48 -1.48
C HIS A 200 -29.52 13.24 -2.00
N ARG A 201 -29.31 14.38 -2.67
CA ARG A 201 -30.40 15.16 -3.28
C ARG A 201 -31.16 14.36 -4.34
N MET A 202 -30.46 13.55 -5.13
CA MET A 202 -31.07 12.69 -6.15
C MET A 202 -31.92 11.57 -5.53
N VAL A 203 -31.58 11.15 -4.30
CA VAL A 203 -32.32 10.14 -3.55
C VAL A 203 -33.56 10.73 -2.89
N THR A 204 -33.39 11.76 -2.04
CA THR A 204 -34.43 12.26 -1.13
C THR A 204 -35.26 13.42 -1.68
N ARG A 205 -34.88 14.00 -2.84
CA ARG A 205 -35.57 15.15 -3.46
C ARG A 205 -35.81 16.32 -2.50
N THR A 206 -34.88 16.54 -1.57
CA THR A 206 -34.95 17.66 -0.62
C THR A 206 -35.05 18.99 -1.36
N ALA A 207 -35.80 19.96 -0.81
CA ALA A 207 -35.89 21.31 -1.36
C ALA A 207 -34.50 21.96 -1.45
N TRP A 208 -34.28 22.77 -2.49
CA TRP A 208 -32.96 23.36 -2.79
C TRP A 208 -32.37 24.15 -1.61
N PRO A 209 -33.12 25.01 -0.90
CA PRO A 209 -32.57 25.76 0.23
C PRO A 209 -32.06 24.84 1.35
N THR A 210 -32.82 23.81 1.69
CA THR A 210 -32.40 22.82 2.70
C THR A 210 -31.19 22.02 2.23
N ALA A 211 -31.13 21.62 0.96
CA ALA A 211 -29.99 20.92 0.40
C ALA A 211 -28.73 21.79 0.41
N ALA A 212 -28.85 23.09 0.10
CA ALA A 212 -27.74 24.03 0.11
C ALA A 212 -27.22 24.27 1.54
N ILE A 213 -28.09 24.47 2.52
CA ILE A 213 -27.69 24.61 3.94
C ILE A 213 -26.98 23.34 4.42
N ARG A 214 -27.54 22.16 4.11
CA ARG A 214 -26.95 20.88 4.51
C ARG A 214 -25.61 20.63 3.81
N GLY A 215 -25.49 20.98 2.53
CA GLY A 215 -24.23 20.94 1.78
C GLY A 215 -23.17 21.90 2.33
N GLY A 216 -23.57 23.14 2.64
CA GLY A 216 -22.72 24.13 3.32
C GLY A 216 -22.27 23.66 4.69
N GLY A 217 -23.13 22.94 5.41
CA GLY A 217 -22.76 22.24 6.65
C GLY A 217 -21.60 21.27 6.44
N VAL A 218 -21.65 20.41 5.41
CA VAL A 218 -20.53 19.48 5.12
C VAL A 218 -19.22 20.22 4.87
N VAL A 219 -19.25 21.36 4.16
CA VAL A 219 -18.08 22.22 3.96
C VAL A 219 -17.58 22.79 5.29
N LEU A 220 -18.49 23.27 6.16
CA LEU A 220 -18.15 23.74 7.50
C LEU A 220 -17.52 22.65 8.36
N ALA A 221 -18.03 21.41 8.28
CA ALA A 221 -17.44 20.28 8.99
C ALA A 221 -16.03 19.94 8.49
N ALA A 222 -15.79 20.01 7.18
CA ALA A 222 -14.45 19.82 6.61
C ALA A 222 -13.48 20.95 7.04
N ALA A 223 -13.94 22.19 7.08
CA ALA A 223 -13.15 23.33 7.56
C ALA A 223 -12.82 23.20 9.06
N PHE A 224 -13.80 22.80 9.87
CA PHE A 224 -13.58 22.56 11.31
C PHE A 224 -12.64 21.37 11.52
N ALA A 225 -12.77 20.30 10.72
CA ALA A 225 -11.85 19.16 10.74
C ALA A 225 -10.41 19.57 10.43
N ALA A 226 -10.19 20.43 9.44
CA ALA A 226 -8.87 20.97 9.12
C ALA A 226 -8.30 21.83 10.26
N THR A 227 -9.17 22.54 11.00
CA THR A 227 -8.77 23.30 12.20
C THR A 227 -8.38 22.36 13.35
N LEU A 228 -9.18 21.30 13.58
CA LEU A 228 -8.91 20.26 14.58
C LEU A 228 -7.58 19.53 14.34
N SER A 229 -7.22 19.33 13.07
CA SER A 229 -5.98 18.66 12.65
C SER A 229 -4.87 19.63 12.23
N ALA A 230 -5.00 20.93 12.53
CA ALA A 230 -4.04 21.95 12.10
C ALA A 230 -2.60 21.68 12.60
N ALA A 231 -2.46 21.14 13.81
CA ALA A 231 -1.16 20.74 14.36
C ALA A 231 -0.42 19.71 13.49
N GLN A 232 -1.16 18.89 12.73
CA GLN A 232 -0.60 17.97 11.73
C GLN A 232 -0.52 18.60 10.35
N LEU A 233 -1.58 19.30 9.91
CA LEU A 233 -1.68 19.80 8.54
C LEU A 233 -0.75 20.96 8.24
N VAL A 234 -0.53 21.87 9.18
CA VAL A 234 0.31 23.06 8.96
C VAL A 234 1.78 22.67 8.69
N PRO A 235 2.45 21.86 9.52
CA PRO A 235 3.82 21.43 9.22
C PRO A 235 3.92 20.63 7.91
N SER A 236 2.93 19.77 7.63
CA SER A 236 2.89 19.01 6.38
C SER A 236 2.69 19.90 5.15
N ALA A 237 1.88 20.96 5.26
CA ALA A 237 1.71 21.94 4.20
C ALA A 237 2.99 22.75 3.97
N GLU A 238 3.67 23.20 5.03
CA GLU A 238 4.98 23.85 4.93
C GLU A 238 5.99 22.95 4.23
N LEU A 239 6.11 21.69 4.63
CA LEU A 239 6.97 20.71 3.97
C LEU A 239 6.61 20.52 2.49
N ALA A 240 5.34 20.53 2.15
CA ALA A 240 4.90 20.42 0.75
C ALA A 240 5.30 21.64 -0.09
N THR A 241 5.45 22.83 0.50
CA THR A 241 5.90 24.04 -0.23
C THR A 241 7.40 24.06 -0.51
N ILE A 242 8.22 23.47 0.37
CA ILE A 242 9.68 23.43 0.23
C ILE A 242 10.21 22.12 -0.37
N GLY A 243 9.39 21.07 -0.37
CA GLY A 243 9.77 19.74 -0.84
C GLY A 243 10.04 19.72 -2.34
N ASP A 244 10.94 18.83 -2.78
CA ASP A 244 11.25 18.67 -4.20
C ASP A 244 10.05 18.11 -4.96
N THR A 245 9.63 18.84 -6.00
CA THR A 245 8.52 18.49 -6.89
C THR A 245 8.98 18.05 -8.28
N ARG A 246 10.30 18.03 -8.55
CA ARG A 246 10.84 17.56 -9.83
C ARG A 246 10.44 16.11 -10.08
N GLY A 247 10.13 15.79 -11.33
CA GLY A 247 9.66 14.46 -11.72
C GLY A 247 8.18 14.16 -11.39
N ARG A 248 7.47 15.06 -10.67
CA ARG A 248 6.03 14.90 -10.35
C ARG A 248 5.07 15.42 -11.44
N GLY A 249 5.44 15.23 -12.70
CA GLY A 249 4.58 15.59 -13.85
C GLY A 249 3.43 14.59 -14.07
N ASP A 250 2.73 14.71 -15.21
CA ASP A 250 1.58 13.86 -15.55
C ASP A 250 1.88 12.34 -15.49
N ALA A 251 3.11 11.94 -15.85
CA ALA A 251 3.55 10.55 -15.78
C ALA A 251 3.61 10.00 -14.35
N PHE A 252 3.98 10.85 -13.38
CA PHE A 252 3.97 10.50 -11.95
C PHE A 252 2.54 10.49 -11.41
N LEU A 253 1.72 11.49 -11.73
CA LEU A 253 0.31 11.52 -11.29
C LEU A 253 -0.49 10.33 -11.82
N GLY A 254 -0.17 9.87 -13.03
CA GLY A 254 -0.77 8.69 -13.64
C GLY A 254 -0.14 7.36 -13.23
N SER A 255 0.94 7.33 -12.43
CA SER A 255 1.56 6.07 -11.99
C SER A 255 0.62 5.30 -11.08
N ASP A 256 0.73 3.97 -11.09
CA ASP A 256 -0.09 3.08 -10.25
C ASP A 256 -1.60 3.24 -10.49
N SER A 257 -1.96 3.64 -11.71
CA SER A 257 -3.32 3.55 -12.23
C SER A 257 -3.69 2.09 -12.45
N THR A 258 -4.92 1.70 -12.11
CA THR A 258 -5.39 0.32 -12.35
C THR A 258 -5.59 0.08 -13.84
N PRO A 259 -4.85 -0.84 -14.47
CA PRO A 259 -5.07 -1.16 -15.88
C PRO A 259 -6.47 -1.75 -16.10
N PRO A 260 -7.15 -1.48 -17.22
CA PRO A 260 -8.54 -1.94 -17.43
C PRO A 260 -8.74 -3.46 -17.27
N TRP A 261 -7.82 -4.28 -17.80
CA TRP A 261 -7.89 -5.73 -17.64
C TRP A 261 -7.59 -6.20 -16.22
N HIS A 262 -6.72 -5.48 -15.50
CA HIS A 262 -6.39 -5.74 -14.11
C HIS A 262 -7.53 -5.35 -13.17
N LEU A 263 -8.39 -4.40 -13.55
CA LEU A 263 -9.62 -4.10 -12.81
C LEU A 263 -10.56 -5.32 -12.81
N VAL A 264 -10.65 -6.05 -13.91
CA VAL A 264 -11.47 -7.28 -14.00
C VAL A 264 -10.74 -8.48 -13.38
N ALA A 265 -9.48 -8.69 -13.71
CA ALA A 265 -8.67 -9.78 -13.16
C ALA A 265 -8.53 -9.67 -11.65
N GLY A 266 -8.28 -8.48 -11.11
CA GLY A 266 -8.19 -8.23 -9.67
C GLY A 266 -9.50 -8.51 -8.92
N GLN A 267 -10.64 -8.59 -9.62
CA GLN A 267 -11.94 -8.95 -9.03
C GLN A 267 -12.28 -10.44 -9.19
N LEU A 268 -11.93 -11.06 -10.32
CA LEU A 268 -12.29 -12.46 -10.61
C LEU A 268 -11.19 -13.45 -10.25
N ALA A 269 -9.93 -13.06 -10.38
CA ALA A 269 -8.76 -13.86 -10.08
C ALA A 269 -7.67 -12.99 -9.43
N PRO A 270 -7.86 -12.57 -8.17
CA PRO A 270 -6.92 -11.69 -7.47
C PRO A 270 -5.49 -12.25 -7.46
N THR A 271 -5.35 -13.58 -7.42
CA THR A 271 -4.07 -14.29 -7.44
C THR A 271 -3.39 -14.35 -8.81
N LEU A 272 -4.08 -14.10 -9.92
CA LEU A 272 -3.52 -14.31 -11.28
C LEU A 272 -2.20 -13.57 -11.50
N THR A 273 -2.19 -12.27 -11.19
CA THR A 273 -1.01 -11.41 -11.39
C THR A 273 -0.40 -10.89 -10.10
N HIS A 274 -1.01 -11.17 -8.94
CA HIS A 274 -0.50 -10.74 -7.63
C HIS A 274 0.19 -11.86 -6.84
N HIS A 275 -0.04 -13.13 -7.19
CA HIS A 275 0.56 -14.25 -6.46
C HIS A 275 2.07 -14.32 -6.70
N ASP A 276 2.49 -14.34 -7.97
CA ASP A 276 3.88 -14.55 -8.35
C ASP A 276 4.53 -13.26 -8.89
N PRO A 277 5.66 -12.81 -8.30
CA PRO A 277 6.34 -11.59 -8.73
C PRO A 277 7.01 -11.68 -10.11
N LEU A 278 7.09 -12.85 -10.75
CA LEU A 278 7.52 -12.96 -12.16
C LEU A 278 6.63 -12.16 -13.11
N TRP A 279 5.35 -11.96 -12.75
CA TRP A 279 4.44 -11.10 -13.53
C TRP A 279 4.81 -9.62 -13.49
N LEU A 280 5.66 -9.17 -12.56
CA LEU A 280 5.94 -7.75 -12.34
C LEU A 280 6.38 -7.05 -13.63
N ARG A 281 7.36 -7.60 -14.35
CA ARG A 281 7.92 -6.94 -15.54
C ARG A 281 7.05 -7.06 -16.80
N SER A 282 6.24 -8.10 -16.91
CA SER A 282 5.46 -8.39 -18.13
C SER A 282 3.99 -7.97 -18.04
N ALA A 283 3.39 -7.97 -16.83
CA ALA A 283 1.98 -7.64 -16.63
C ALA A 283 1.75 -6.31 -15.90
N TRP A 284 2.71 -5.79 -15.13
CA TRP A 284 2.53 -4.56 -14.34
C TRP A 284 3.34 -3.39 -14.87
N THR A 285 4.62 -3.62 -15.13
CA THR A 285 5.56 -2.58 -15.58
C THR A 285 5.15 -1.87 -16.87
N PRO A 286 4.71 -2.57 -17.93
CA PRO A 286 4.29 -1.93 -19.19
C PRO A 286 3.10 -0.98 -18.96
N TRP A 287 2.30 -1.29 -17.94
CA TRP A 287 1.14 -0.51 -17.57
C TRP A 287 1.45 0.60 -16.57
N LYS A 288 2.72 0.79 -16.18
CA LYS A 288 3.16 1.72 -15.11
C LYS A 288 2.31 1.55 -13.84
N ALA A 289 1.99 0.30 -13.52
CA ALA A 289 1.14 -0.08 -12.42
C ALA A 289 1.91 -0.95 -11.41
N SER A 290 1.38 -1.08 -10.20
CA SER A 290 1.98 -1.88 -9.13
C SER A 290 0.94 -2.80 -8.50
N PRO A 291 1.28 -4.09 -8.28
CA PRO A 291 0.40 -5.02 -7.56
C PRO A 291 0.11 -4.56 -6.14
N SER A 292 1.01 -3.76 -5.54
CA SER A 292 0.81 -3.26 -4.18
C SER A 292 -0.25 -2.16 -4.06
N GLU A 293 -0.58 -1.48 -5.16
CA GLU A 293 -1.47 -0.30 -5.18
C GLU A 293 -2.83 -0.55 -5.85
N THR A 294 -3.00 -1.67 -6.55
CA THR A 294 -4.10 -1.86 -7.53
C THR A 294 -5.01 -3.06 -7.27
N LEU A 295 -4.88 -3.76 -6.14
CA LEU A 295 -5.76 -4.88 -5.81
C LEU A 295 -7.12 -4.40 -5.26
N GLY A 296 -8.15 -4.45 -6.11
CA GLY A 296 -9.52 -4.07 -5.74
C GLY A 296 -10.42 -5.20 -5.24
N TYR A 297 -9.92 -6.42 -5.00
CA TYR A 297 -10.74 -7.61 -4.73
C TYR A 297 -11.72 -7.43 -3.57
N VAL A 298 -12.99 -7.79 -3.75
CA VAL A 298 -14.03 -7.72 -2.68
C VAL A 298 -14.68 -9.07 -2.35
N GLY A 299 -14.18 -10.16 -2.93
CA GLY A 299 -14.77 -11.49 -2.82
C GLY A 299 -15.67 -11.82 -4.00
N LEU A 300 -15.53 -13.03 -4.54
CA LEU A 300 -16.24 -13.45 -5.75
C LEU A 300 -17.76 -13.49 -5.55
N LEU A 301 -18.19 -14.03 -4.40
CA LEU A 301 -19.60 -14.05 -4.01
C LEU A 301 -20.17 -12.65 -3.77
N THR A 302 -19.33 -11.73 -3.28
CA THR A 302 -19.69 -10.32 -3.08
C THR A 302 -20.04 -9.65 -4.40
N ILE A 303 -19.24 -9.86 -5.46
CA ILE A 303 -19.50 -9.31 -6.80
C ILE A 303 -20.86 -9.80 -7.29
N GLY A 304 -21.11 -11.10 -7.17
CA GLY A 304 -22.40 -11.67 -7.55
C GLY A 304 -23.57 -11.04 -6.79
N MET A 305 -23.48 -10.93 -5.46
CA MET A 305 -24.50 -10.28 -4.66
C MET A 305 -24.66 -8.79 -5.00
N ALA A 306 -23.58 -8.09 -5.31
CA ALA A 306 -23.65 -6.69 -5.69
C ALA A 306 -24.38 -6.47 -7.01
N VAL A 307 -24.21 -7.38 -7.98
CA VAL A 307 -25.02 -7.39 -9.21
C VAL A 307 -26.51 -7.57 -8.88
N LEU A 308 -26.86 -8.49 -7.98
CA LEU A 308 -28.24 -8.64 -7.50
C LEU A 308 -28.76 -7.36 -6.82
N GLY A 309 -27.95 -6.73 -6.00
CA GLY A 309 -28.25 -5.44 -5.39
C GLY A 309 -28.48 -4.34 -6.42
N LEU A 310 -27.69 -4.31 -7.49
CA LEU A 310 -27.80 -3.33 -8.56
C LEU A 310 -29.09 -3.47 -9.37
N ILE A 311 -29.62 -4.68 -9.54
CA ILE A 311 -30.93 -4.90 -10.19
C ILE A 311 -32.06 -4.15 -9.45
N THR A 312 -31.92 -3.99 -8.13
CA THR A 312 -32.89 -3.27 -7.30
C THR A 312 -32.88 -1.76 -7.49
N SER A 313 -31.89 -1.22 -8.21
CA SER A 313 -31.72 0.21 -8.49
C SER A 313 -32.94 0.87 -9.14
N ARG A 314 -33.73 0.11 -9.91
CA ARG A 314 -35.00 0.60 -10.47
C ARG A 314 -36.03 0.95 -9.40
N THR A 315 -36.00 0.23 -8.27
CA THR A 315 -36.95 0.39 -7.16
C THR A 315 -36.37 1.21 -6.01
N ASP A 316 -35.07 1.09 -5.75
CA ASP A 316 -34.38 1.68 -4.61
C ASP A 316 -33.36 2.72 -5.10
N ARG A 317 -33.64 3.99 -4.81
CA ARG A 317 -32.78 5.09 -5.23
C ARG A 317 -31.41 5.05 -4.56
N ARG A 318 -31.31 4.45 -3.38
CA ARG A 318 -30.03 4.30 -2.67
C ARG A 318 -29.10 3.38 -3.46
N CYS A 319 -29.63 2.30 -4.03
CA CYS A 319 -28.85 1.42 -4.89
C CYS A 319 -28.39 2.10 -6.19
N ARG A 320 -29.17 3.04 -6.75
CA ARG A 320 -28.69 3.89 -7.86
C ARG A 320 -27.53 4.78 -7.44
N LEU A 321 -27.63 5.39 -6.27
CA LEU A 321 -26.55 6.19 -5.70
C LEU A 321 -25.30 5.34 -5.52
N TRP A 322 -25.40 4.19 -4.85
CA TRP A 322 -24.25 3.29 -4.62
C TRP A 322 -23.66 2.77 -5.93
N GLY A 323 -24.48 2.44 -6.93
CA GLY A 323 -24.01 2.08 -8.27
C GLY A 323 -23.26 3.22 -8.96
N GLY A 324 -23.77 4.45 -8.88
CA GLY A 324 -23.08 5.63 -9.43
C GLY A 324 -21.77 5.95 -8.71
N LEU A 325 -21.74 5.80 -7.37
CA LEU A 325 -20.53 5.98 -6.57
C LEU A 325 -19.49 4.89 -6.85
N LEU A 326 -19.93 3.63 -7.00
CA LEU A 326 -19.09 2.52 -7.43
C LEU A 326 -18.45 2.83 -8.79
N LEU A 327 -19.27 3.15 -9.80
CA LEU A 327 -18.77 3.47 -11.14
C LEU A 327 -17.82 4.68 -11.13
N GLY A 328 -18.15 5.72 -10.36
CA GLY A 328 -17.27 6.88 -10.19
C GLY A 328 -15.92 6.51 -9.58
N SER A 329 -15.91 5.72 -8.50
CA SER A 329 -14.67 5.28 -7.86
C SER A 329 -13.84 4.32 -8.73
N LEU A 330 -14.47 3.42 -9.49
CA LEU A 330 -13.78 2.56 -10.44
C LEU A 330 -13.18 3.38 -11.58
N ALA A 331 -13.92 4.36 -12.12
CA ALA A 331 -13.41 5.28 -13.14
C ALA A 331 -12.20 6.08 -12.64
N LEU A 332 -12.25 6.58 -11.41
CA LEU A 332 -11.11 7.26 -10.77
C LEU A 332 -9.92 6.31 -10.57
N SER A 333 -10.16 5.02 -10.27
CA SER A 333 -9.09 4.03 -10.09
C SER A 333 -8.31 3.71 -11.38
N ILE A 334 -8.99 3.80 -12.52
CA ILE A 334 -8.41 3.58 -13.85
C ILE A 334 -7.41 4.68 -14.23
N GLY A 335 -7.48 5.85 -13.56
CA GLY A 335 -6.45 6.90 -13.61
C GLY A 335 -6.11 7.34 -15.03
N ARG A 336 -4.84 7.18 -15.44
CA ARG A 336 -4.32 7.61 -16.76
C ARG A 336 -5.06 7.01 -17.96
N HIS A 337 -5.77 5.91 -17.77
CA HIS A 337 -6.54 5.25 -18.82
C HIS A 337 -7.97 5.81 -18.95
N LEU A 338 -8.37 6.74 -18.08
CA LEU A 338 -9.64 7.44 -18.15
C LEU A 338 -9.56 8.61 -19.16
N PRO A 339 -10.48 8.70 -20.14
CA PRO A 339 -10.57 9.89 -21.00
C PRO A 339 -10.80 11.15 -20.16
N GLY A 340 -9.96 12.17 -20.33
CA GLY A 340 -10.01 13.41 -19.55
C GLY A 340 -9.24 13.37 -18.22
N PHE A 341 -8.37 12.37 -18.00
CA PHE A 341 -7.53 12.30 -16.80
C PHE A 341 -6.68 13.57 -16.57
N THR A 342 -6.11 14.17 -17.62
CA THR A 342 -5.34 15.43 -17.51
C THR A 342 -6.20 16.62 -17.06
N TRP A 343 -7.47 16.65 -17.46
CA TRP A 343 -8.41 17.64 -16.95
C TRP A 343 -8.72 17.36 -15.47
N LEU A 344 -8.93 16.09 -15.10
CA LEU A 344 -9.16 15.70 -13.71
C LEU A 344 -8.00 16.11 -12.80
N THR A 345 -6.75 15.88 -13.20
CA THR A 345 -5.56 16.26 -12.42
C THR A 345 -5.34 17.77 -12.32
N SER A 346 -5.95 18.56 -13.21
CA SER A 346 -5.93 20.03 -13.10
C SER A 346 -6.91 20.57 -12.03
N LEU A 347 -7.84 19.75 -11.55
CA LEU A 347 -8.73 20.14 -10.45
C LEU A 347 -7.97 20.17 -9.11
N PRO A 348 -8.27 21.15 -8.23
CA PRO A 348 -7.65 21.22 -6.90
C PRO A 348 -7.77 19.90 -6.13
N GLY A 349 -6.65 19.43 -5.57
CA GLY A 349 -6.57 18.19 -4.79
C GLY A 349 -6.29 16.92 -5.62
N PHE A 350 -6.72 16.85 -6.88
CA PHE A 350 -6.46 15.68 -7.75
C PHE A 350 -5.05 15.69 -8.34
N GLY A 351 -4.43 16.86 -8.51
CA GLY A 351 -3.04 17.00 -8.93
C GLY A 351 -2.01 16.87 -7.80
N TRP A 352 -2.42 16.52 -6.57
CA TRP A 352 -1.50 16.42 -5.42
C TRP A 352 -0.88 15.04 -5.23
N PHE A 353 -1.56 13.98 -5.68
CA PHE A 353 -1.20 12.61 -5.32
C PHE A 353 -1.20 11.68 -6.53
N PRO A 354 -0.20 10.79 -6.66
CA PRO A 354 -0.16 9.73 -7.67
C PRO A 354 -1.02 8.53 -7.24
N ALA A 355 -0.84 7.36 -7.86
CA ALA A 355 -1.52 6.12 -7.51
C ALA A 355 -3.05 6.16 -7.49
N PRO A 356 -3.70 6.47 -8.64
CA PRO A 356 -5.15 6.41 -8.75
C PRO A 356 -5.73 5.04 -8.35
N GLY A 357 -5.00 3.93 -8.50
CA GLY A 357 -5.47 2.59 -8.14
C GLY A 357 -6.00 2.45 -6.70
N ARG A 358 -5.56 3.33 -5.78
CA ARG A 358 -6.03 3.42 -4.40
C ARG A 358 -7.54 3.69 -4.29
N TRP A 359 -8.17 4.31 -5.28
CA TRP A 359 -9.63 4.51 -5.35
C TRP A 359 -10.45 3.20 -5.24
N SER A 360 -9.80 2.06 -5.41
CA SER A 360 -10.32 0.74 -5.05
C SER A 360 -10.90 0.67 -3.63
N VAL A 361 -10.35 1.38 -2.64
CA VAL A 361 -10.89 1.40 -1.26
C VAL A 361 -12.31 1.98 -1.18
N VAL A 362 -12.58 3.01 -1.98
CA VAL A 362 -13.89 3.64 -2.09
C VAL A 362 -14.83 2.74 -2.87
N ALA A 363 -14.34 2.15 -3.97
CA ALA A 363 -15.10 1.17 -4.74
C ALA A 363 -15.52 -0.03 -3.87
N GLY A 364 -14.64 -0.52 -3.00
CA GLY A 364 -14.91 -1.64 -2.11
C GLY A 364 -16.04 -1.36 -1.13
N LEU A 365 -16.17 -0.13 -0.61
CA LEU A 365 -17.33 0.24 0.21
C LEU A 365 -18.64 0.11 -0.58
N TRP A 366 -18.68 0.60 -1.83
CA TRP A 366 -19.91 0.57 -2.62
C TRP A 366 -20.24 -0.82 -3.17
N TRP A 367 -19.24 -1.62 -3.50
CA TRP A 367 -19.38 -3.06 -3.72
C TRP A 367 -20.04 -3.73 -2.51
N ALA A 368 -19.51 -3.48 -1.32
CA ALA A 368 -20.02 -4.03 -0.07
C ALA A 368 -21.49 -3.63 0.18
N MET A 369 -21.84 -2.35 -0.01
CA MET A 369 -23.20 -1.83 0.17
C MET A 369 -24.21 -2.47 -0.79
N LEU A 370 -23.84 -2.60 -2.08
CA LEU A 370 -24.67 -3.28 -3.07
C LEU A 370 -24.80 -4.77 -2.75
N ALA A 371 -23.73 -5.44 -2.32
CA ALA A 371 -23.76 -6.84 -1.91
C ALA A 371 -24.66 -7.07 -0.69
N GLY A 372 -24.59 -6.18 0.30
CA GLY A 372 -25.50 -6.17 1.45
C GLY A 372 -26.97 -6.10 1.02
N ARG A 373 -27.31 -5.24 0.04
CA ARG A 373 -28.66 -5.19 -0.51
C ARG A 373 -29.03 -6.45 -1.31
N GLY A 374 -28.09 -6.99 -2.07
CA GLY A 374 -28.26 -8.25 -2.79
C GLY A 374 -28.62 -9.40 -1.85
N LEU A 375 -27.96 -9.47 -0.69
CA LEU A 375 -28.24 -10.47 0.34
C LEU A 375 -29.68 -10.39 0.87
N GLU A 376 -30.25 -9.19 1.04
CA GLU A 376 -31.64 -9.01 1.48
C GLU A 376 -32.67 -9.42 0.41
N ARG A 377 -32.25 -9.44 -0.85
CA ARG A 377 -33.11 -9.69 -2.02
C ARG A 377 -32.93 -11.09 -2.60
N LEU A 378 -32.15 -11.91 -1.92
CA LEU A 378 -31.86 -13.27 -2.31
C LEU A 378 -33.13 -14.13 -2.17
N GLU A 379 -33.92 -14.20 -3.23
CA GLU A 379 -35.15 -15.01 -3.25
C GLU A 379 -34.83 -16.50 -3.43
N THR A 380 -35.42 -17.31 -2.56
CA THR A 380 -35.19 -18.74 -2.36
C THR A 380 -35.35 -19.68 -3.58
N PRO A 381 -36.19 -19.42 -4.60
CA PRO A 381 -36.41 -20.38 -5.69
C PRO A 381 -35.50 -20.22 -6.94
N ARG A 382 -34.78 -19.10 -7.13
CA ARG A 382 -34.01 -18.82 -8.37
C ARG A 382 -32.49 -18.75 -8.19
N ILE A 383 -32.02 -18.96 -6.97
CA ILE A 383 -30.62 -18.79 -6.59
C ILE A 383 -29.71 -19.90 -7.15
N GLY A 384 -30.23 -21.11 -7.42
CA GLY A 384 -29.48 -22.15 -8.13
C GLY A 384 -29.12 -21.75 -9.56
N ASP A 385 -30.13 -21.35 -10.33
CA ASP A 385 -29.93 -20.82 -11.69
C ASP A 385 -28.99 -19.61 -11.70
N TRP A 386 -29.11 -18.75 -10.69
CA TRP A 386 -28.23 -17.59 -10.55
C TRP A 386 -26.78 -18.01 -10.30
N CYS A 387 -26.50 -18.93 -9.36
CA CYS A 387 -25.16 -19.43 -9.09
C CYS A 387 -24.54 -20.06 -10.34
N GLN A 388 -25.31 -20.85 -11.09
CA GLN A 388 -24.85 -21.48 -12.34
C GLN A 388 -24.52 -20.44 -13.41
N ARG A 389 -25.44 -19.50 -13.69
CA ARG A 389 -25.24 -18.44 -14.69
C ARG A 389 -24.08 -17.52 -14.31
N PHE A 390 -24.00 -17.11 -13.05
CA PHE A 390 -22.91 -16.29 -12.56
C PHE A 390 -21.57 -17.01 -12.69
N SER A 391 -21.49 -18.28 -12.27
CA SER A 391 -20.25 -19.06 -12.37
C SER A 391 -19.80 -19.25 -13.81
N LEU A 392 -20.74 -19.55 -14.72
CA LEU A 392 -20.44 -19.67 -16.15
C LEU A 392 -19.98 -18.34 -16.75
N SER A 393 -20.71 -17.24 -16.50
CA SER A 393 -20.32 -15.91 -16.98
C SER A 393 -18.97 -15.47 -16.42
N ALA A 394 -18.74 -15.66 -15.12
CA ALA A 394 -17.47 -15.32 -14.48
C ALA A 394 -16.32 -16.19 -15.01
N ALA A 395 -16.54 -17.48 -15.28
CA ALA A 395 -15.53 -18.36 -15.90
C ALA A 395 -15.18 -17.91 -17.33
N ILE A 396 -16.17 -17.52 -18.14
CA ILE A 396 -15.94 -16.99 -19.50
C ILE A 396 -15.15 -15.67 -19.44
N VAL A 397 -15.58 -14.73 -18.58
CA VAL A 397 -14.89 -13.45 -18.41
C VAL A 397 -13.47 -13.67 -17.89
N LEU A 398 -13.28 -14.61 -16.96
CA LEU A 398 -11.97 -14.97 -16.45
C LEU A 398 -11.07 -15.56 -17.55
N ALA A 399 -11.58 -16.46 -18.39
CA ALA A 399 -10.83 -17.03 -19.50
C ALA A 399 -10.40 -15.96 -20.51
N VAL A 400 -11.32 -15.06 -20.90
CA VAL A 400 -11.03 -13.94 -21.82
C VAL A 400 -10.01 -12.97 -21.19
N THR A 401 -10.16 -12.65 -19.91
CA THR A 401 -9.25 -11.73 -19.21
C THR A 401 -7.85 -12.34 -19.06
N THR A 402 -7.77 -13.63 -18.73
CA THR A 402 -6.50 -14.36 -18.66
C THR A 402 -5.81 -14.36 -20.00
N TRP A 403 -6.55 -14.68 -21.08
CA TRP A 403 -6.03 -14.62 -22.44
C TRP A 403 -5.52 -13.22 -22.78
N ALA A 404 -6.29 -12.17 -22.50
CA ALA A 404 -5.88 -10.79 -22.78
C ALA A 404 -4.62 -10.36 -22.02
N ILE A 405 -4.48 -10.75 -20.74
CA ILE A 405 -3.28 -10.46 -19.94
C ILE A 405 -2.08 -11.22 -20.48
N VAL A 406 -2.23 -12.51 -20.77
CA VAL A 406 -1.15 -13.35 -21.31
C VAL A 406 -0.71 -12.85 -22.69
N SER A 407 -1.66 -12.50 -23.56
CA SER A 407 -1.36 -11.91 -24.88
C SER A 407 -0.63 -10.57 -24.74
N ALA A 408 -1.13 -9.66 -23.90
CA ALA A 408 -0.46 -8.38 -23.67
C ALA A 408 0.93 -8.53 -23.04
N ALA A 409 1.11 -9.55 -22.18
CA ALA A 409 2.41 -9.88 -21.61
C ALA A 409 3.35 -10.46 -22.68
N ALA A 410 2.86 -11.38 -23.53
CA ALA A 410 3.63 -11.99 -24.60
C ALA A 410 4.10 -10.99 -25.67
N ASP A 411 3.43 -9.85 -25.81
CA ASP A 411 3.86 -8.75 -26.67
C ASP A 411 5.07 -7.97 -26.09
N THR A 412 5.51 -8.27 -24.87
CA THR A 412 6.65 -7.60 -24.22
C THR A 412 7.90 -8.48 -24.18
N GLU A 413 9.06 -7.90 -24.47
CA GLU A 413 10.36 -8.60 -24.35
C GLU A 413 10.58 -9.16 -22.93
N ALA A 414 10.11 -8.42 -21.92
CA ALA A 414 10.17 -8.79 -20.51
C ALA A 414 9.52 -10.14 -20.17
N PHE A 415 8.63 -10.65 -21.03
CA PHE A 415 8.01 -11.96 -20.89
C PHE A 415 8.92 -13.12 -21.27
N PHE A 416 9.89 -12.86 -22.17
CA PHE A 416 10.89 -13.83 -22.61
C PHE A 416 12.25 -13.63 -21.93
N ASP A 417 12.43 -12.53 -21.20
CA ASP A 417 13.63 -12.25 -20.43
C ASP A 417 13.63 -12.88 -19.04
N GLY A 418 14.84 -13.16 -18.53
CA GLY A 418 15.04 -13.52 -17.14
C GLY A 418 14.69 -12.39 -16.16
N PRO A 419 14.45 -12.71 -14.88
CA PRO A 419 14.14 -11.72 -13.87
C PRO A 419 15.31 -10.75 -13.69
N ALA A 420 15.00 -9.45 -13.67
CA ALA A 420 15.99 -8.41 -13.40
C ALA A 420 16.56 -8.59 -11.99
N THR A 421 17.81 -8.19 -11.77
CA THR A 421 18.44 -8.21 -10.44
C THR A 421 17.61 -7.44 -9.40
N SER A 422 16.87 -6.41 -9.84
CA SER A 422 15.96 -5.64 -8.99
C SER A 422 14.72 -6.42 -8.53
N SER A 423 14.34 -7.54 -9.14
CA SER A 423 13.21 -8.37 -8.68
C SER A 423 13.65 -9.61 -7.91
N HIS A 424 14.95 -9.92 -7.84
CA HIS A 424 15.48 -11.15 -7.24
C HIS A 424 15.04 -11.34 -5.79
N GLY A 425 15.14 -10.32 -4.95
CA GLY A 425 14.73 -10.50 -3.56
C GLY A 425 13.23 -10.67 -3.33
N LEU A 426 12.36 -10.12 -4.20
CA LEU A 426 10.92 -10.42 -4.16
C LEU A 426 10.65 -11.87 -4.58
N LEU A 427 11.42 -12.37 -5.57
CA LEU A 427 11.32 -13.76 -6.02
C LEU A 427 11.83 -14.75 -4.97
N VAL A 428 12.92 -14.44 -4.27
CA VAL A 428 13.39 -15.28 -3.15
C VAL A 428 12.36 -15.32 -2.02
N GLU A 429 11.73 -14.20 -1.68
CA GLU A 429 10.64 -14.16 -0.71
C GLU A 429 9.44 -15.02 -1.14
N HIS A 430 9.14 -15.05 -2.44
CA HIS A 430 8.11 -15.93 -2.99
C HIS A 430 8.49 -17.42 -2.95
N GLY A 431 9.77 -17.76 -2.79
CA GLY A 431 10.28 -19.13 -2.69
C GLY A 431 11.22 -19.58 -3.81
N TYR A 432 11.64 -18.68 -4.70
CA TYR A 432 12.66 -19.00 -5.71
C TYR A 432 14.05 -19.11 -5.08
N THR A 433 14.84 -20.08 -5.52
CA THR A 433 16.22 -20.23 -5.05
C THR A 433 17.18 -19.30 -5.79
N PRO A 434 18.28 -18.87 -5.14
CA PRO A 434 19.36 -18.13 -5.80
C PRO A 434 19.87 -18.80 -7.08
N ALA A 435 19.98 -20.14 -7.06
CA ALA A 435 20.43 -20.92 -8.20
C ALA A 435 19.45 -20.81 -9.38
N GLU A 436 18.14 -20.88 -9.12
CA GLU A 436 17.09 -20.69 -10.13
C GLU A 436 17.14 -19.29 -10.76
N LEU A 437 17.38 -18.25 -9.95
CA LEU A 437 17.48 -16.87 -10.44
C LEU A 437 18.70 -16.64 -11.35
N MET A 438 19.75 -17.46 -11.22
CA MET A 438 20.92 -17.42 -12.09
C MET A 438 20.75 -18.23 -13.38
N MET A 439 19.73 -19.09 -13.46
CA MET A 439 19.43 -19.85 -14.68
C MET A 439 18.83 -18.92 -15.74
N ARG A 440 19.47 -18.87 -16.92
CA ARG A 440 18.98 -18.08 -18.07
C ARG A 440 17.60 -18.51 -18.58
N SER A 441 17.14 -19.71 -18.22
CA SER A 441 15.86 -20.25 -18.65
C SER A 441 14.68 -19.81 -17.78
N LEU A 442 14.88 -19.16 -16.63
CA LEU A 442 13.78 -18.76 -15.76
C LEU A 442 13.11 -17.50 -16.33
N THR A 443 12.02 -17.66 -17.08
CA THR A 443 11.27 -16.55 -17.70
C THR A 443 9.76 -16.75 -17.51
N PRO A 444 8.95 -15.66 -17.51
CA PRO A 444 7.49 -15.79 -17.45
C PRO A 444 6.92 -16.72 -18.54
N ALA A 445 7.50 -16.72 -19.74
CA ALA A 445 7.11 -17.61 -20.82
C ALA A 445 7.34 -19.10 -20.48
N THR A 446 8.52 -19.44 -19.93
CA THR A 446 8.86 -20.83 -19.57
C THR A 446 8.06 -21.33 -18.37
N GLU A 447 7.76 -20.45 -17.41
CA GLU A 447 7.00 -20.77 -16.19
C GLU A 447 5.49 -20.55 -16.36
N MET A 448 5.01 -20.31 -17.58
CA MET A 448 3.61 -19.96 -17.86
C MET A 448 2.60 -20.92 -17.23
N ILE A 449 2.84 -22.24 -17.32
CA ILE A 449 1.94 -23.24 -16.73
C ILE A 449 1.89 -23.07 -15.21
N ARG A 450 3.03 -22.88 -14.55
CA ARG A 450 3.10 -22.66 -13.10
C ARG A 450 2.37 -21.37 -12.71
N LEU A 451 2.62 -20.28 -13.46
CA LEU A 451 2.00 -18.98 -13.24
C LEU A 451 0.47 -19.06 -13.37
N LEU A 452 -0.04 -19.73 -14.40
CA LEU A 452 -1.47 -19.90 -14.61
C LEU A 452 -2.10 -20.84 -13.57
N VAL A 453 -1.45 -21.96 -13.24
CA VAL A 453 -1.96 -22.90 -12.22
C VAL A 453 -2.00 -22.22 -10.86
N GLY A 454 -0.92 -21.59 -10.41
CA GLY A 454 -0.87 -20.86 -9.14
C GLY A 454 -1.85 -19.70 -9.11
N GLY A 455 -1.95 -18.94 -10.21
CA GLY A 455 -2.81 -17.78 -10.32
C GLY A 455 -4.31 -18.09 -10.41
N LEU A 456 -4.71 -19.20 -11.05
CA LEU A 456 -6.10 -19.52 -11.34
C LEU A 456 -6.70 -20.63 -10.46
N ALA A 457 -5.90 -21.43 -9.75
CA ALA A 457 -6.40 -22.57 -8.97
C ALA A 457 -7.51 -22.18 -7.99
N MET A 458 -7.28 -21.15 -7.16
CA MET A 458 -8.27 -20.70 -6.17
C MET A 458 -9.53 -20.09 -6.81
N PRO A 459 -9.42 -19.14 -7.76
CA PRO A 459 -10.58 -18.61 -8.50
C PRO A 459 -11.43 -19.69 -9.19
N VAL A 460 -10.78 -20.63 -9.88
CA VAL A 460 -11.47 -21.71 -10.60
C VAL A 460 -12.14 -22.66 -9.62
N LEU A 461 -11.46 -23.02 -8.51
CA LEU A 461 -12.06 -23.84 -7.46
C LEU A 461 -13.27 -23.16 -6.83
N ALA A 462 -13.18 -21.86 -6.53
CA ALA A 462 -14.30 -21.09 -5.98
C ALA A 462 -15.51 -21.05 -6.94
N LEU A 463 -15.27 -20.81 -8.23
CA LEU A 463 -16.30 -20.85 -9.26
C LEU A 463 -16.90 -22.25 -9.44
N ALA A 464 -16.07 -23.29 -9.42
CA ALA A 464 -16.52 -24.68 -9.55
C ALA A 464 -17.37 -25.11 -8.35
N LEU A 465 -16.97 -24.75 -7.13
CA LEU A 465 -17.76 -24.98 -5.91
C LEU A 465 -19.10 -24.24 -5.98
N LEU A 466 -19.10 -22.98 -6.44
CA LEU A 466 -20.33 -22.20 -6.60
C LEU A 466 -21.27 -22.82 -7.65
N ALA A 467 -20.73 -23.29 -8.77
CA ALA A 467 -21.47 -24.00 -9.80
C ALA A 467 -22.05 -25.33 -9.28
N ALA A 468 -21.25 -26.12 -8.55
CA ALA A 468 -21.68 -27.39 -7.95
C ALA A 468 -22.80 -27.20 -6.92
N VAL A 469 -22.70 -26.18 -6.06
CA VAL A 469 -23.78 -25.76 -5.17
C VAL A 469 -25.03 -25.41 -5.98
N GLY A 470 -24.87 -24.66 -7.06
CA GLY A 470 -25.96 -24.31 -7.99
C GLY A 470 -26.63 -25.53 -8.65
N MET A 471 -25.87 -26.56 -9.03
CA MET A 471 -26.35 -27.76 -9.72
C MET A 471 -26.99 -28.80 -8.79
N SER A 472 -26.44 -28.96 -7.59
CA SER A 472 -26.90 -29.98 -6.65
C SER A 472 -28.32 -29.76 -6.12
N GLY A 473 -28.88 -28.55 -6.29
CA GLY A 473 -30.14 -28.14 -5.65
C GLY A 473 -30.09 -28.14 -4.11
N TRP A 474 -28.93 -28.51 -3.54
CA TRP A 474 -28.71 -28.81 -2.13
C TRP A 474 -28.19 -27.57 -1.38
N PRO A 475 -28.67 -27.40 -0.15
CA PRO A 475 -29.94 -26.76 0.07
C PRO A 475 -29.74 -25.25 -0.14
N ILE A 476 -29.86 -24.81 -1.39
CA ILE A 476 -29.84 -23.38 -1.73
C ILE A 476 -30.99 -22.66 -0.98
N ARG A 477 -32.07 -23.39 -0.67
CA ARG A 477 -33.12 -22.97 0.26
C ARG A 477 -32.64 -22.74 1.71
N HIS A 478 -31.65 -23.49 2.19
CA HIS A 478 -31.03 -23.25 3.51
C HIS A 478 -29.99 -22.13 3.48
N LEU A 479 -29.27 -21.91 2.37
CA LEU A 479 -28.39 -20.75 2.20
C LEU A 479 -29.19 -19.43 2.27
N ALA A 480 -30.31 -19.35 1.55
CA ALA A 480 -31.22 -18.20 1.64
C ALA A 480 -31.87 -18.05 3.03
N ALA A 481 -32.13 -19.16 3.73
CA ALA A 481 -32.64 -19.15 5.10
C ALA A 481 -31.55 -18.87 6.18
N ARG A 482 -30.27 -18.92 5.81
CA ARG A 482 -29.12 -18.75 6.71
C ARG A 482 -28.13 -17.75 6.10
N PRO A 483 -28.46 -16.44 6.10
CA PRO A 483 -27.56 -15.41 5.58
C PRO A 483 -26.18 -15.38 6.26
N GLY A 484 -26.05 -15.93 7.46
CA GLY A 484 -24.75 -16.13 8.13
C GLY A 484 -23.80 -17.07 7.41
N LEU A 485 -24.28 -18.06 6.65
CA LEU A 485 -23.44 -18.96 5.86
C LEU A 485 -22.80 -18.20 4.68
N ILE A 486 -23.53 -17.27 4.06
CA ILE A 486 -22.99 -16.42 2.99
C ILE A 486 -21.91 -15.50 3.53
N VAL A 487 -22.16 -14.86 4.69
CA VAL A 487 -21.13 -14.05 5.36
C VAL A 487 -19.90 -14.89 5.69
N PHE A 488 -20.09 -16.12 6.18
CA PHE A 488 -18.98 -17.04 6.45
C PHE A 488 -18.17 -17.37 5.20
N LEU A 489 -18.83 -17.75 4.09
CA LEU A 489 -18.16 -18.06 2.82
C LEU A 489 -17.36 -16.86 2.28
N VAL A 490 -17.94 -15.66 2.33
CA VAL A 490 -17.23 -14.43 1.95
C VAL A 490 -16.05 -14.16 2.89
N SER A 491 -16.19 -14.45 4.19
CA SER A 491 -15.10 -14.31 5.16
C SER A 491 -13.94 -15.28 4.89
N VAL A 492 -14.25 -16.52 4.48
CA VAL A 492 -13.26 -17.53 4.11
C VAL A 492 -12.56 -17.16 2.80
N ASP A 493 -13.31 -16.69 1.80
CA ASP A 493 -12.77 -16.24 0.52
C ASP A 493 -11.79 -15.06 0.70
N LEU A 494 -12.24 -13.98 1.34
CA LEU A 494 -11.39 -12.81 1.64
C LEU A 494 -10.21 -13.18 2.54
N GLY A 495 -10.42 -14.05 3.54
CA GLY A 495 -9.37 -14.53 4.42
C GLY A 495 -8.33 -15.38 3.69
N GLY A 496 -8.75 -16.25 2.77
CA GLY A 496 -7.86 -17.08 1.95
C GLY A 496 -7.01 -16.24 1.01
N VAL A 497 -7.61 -15.27 0.31
CA VAL A 497 -6.87 -14.31 -0.52
C VAL A 497 -5.93 -13.45 0.35
N GLY A 498 -6.39 -13.02 1.52
CA GLY A 498 -5.57 -12.31 2.50
C GLY A 498 -4.37 -13.12 2.99
N LEU A 499 -4.51 -14.43 3.19
CA LEU A 499 -3.39 -15.30 3.58
C LEU A 499 -2.35 -15.47 2.46
N LEU A 500 -2.79 -15.46 1.20
CA LEU A 500 -1.91 -15.65 0.04
C LEU A 500 -1.19 -14.38 -0.40
N LEU A 501 -1.87 -13.21 -0.34
CA LEU A 501 -1.39 -11.98 -0.99
C LEU A 501 -0.91 -10.89 -0.02
N ARG A 502 -1.13 -11.07 1.30
CA ARG A 502 -0.71 -10.07 2.29
C ARG A 502 0.82 -10.05 2.41
N PRO A 503 1.49 -8.88 2.31
CA PRO A 503 2.95 -8.75 2.42
C PRO A 503 3.44 -8.77 3.90
N VAL A 504 2.73 -9.49 4.77
CA VAL A 504 3.00 -9.58 6.21
C VAL A 504 2.80 -11.01 6.65
N THR A 505 3.82 -11.55 7.32
CA THR A 505 3.79 -12.84 8.01
C THR A 505 3.72 -12.60 9.52
N PHE A 506 3.51 -13.68 10.29
CA PHE A 506 3.47 -13.60 11.75
C PHE A 506 4.54 -14.51 12.34
N THR A 507 5.34 -13.95 13.25
CA THR A 507 6.40 -14.67 13.98
C THR A 507 6.25 -14.48 15.48
N TRP A 508 6.73 -15.46 16.25
CA TRP A 508 6.85 -15.37 17.71
C TRP A 508 8.24 -14.86 18.15
N ASP A 509 9.13 -14.58 17.19
CA ASP A 509 10.43 -14.00 17.47
C ASP A 509 10.30 -12.56 17.97
N SER A 510 11.09 -12.21 18.99
CA SER A 510 11.18 -10.84 19.46
C SER A 510 11.82 -9.93 18.41
N TYR A 511 11.30 -8.72 18.28
CA TYR A 511 11.96 -7.68 17.48
C TYR A 511 12.98 -6.92 18.34
N ASP A 512 14.24 -7.30 18.23
CA ASP A 512 15.37 -6.55 18.81
C ASP A 512 16.60 -6.62 17.88
N PRO A 513 16.57 -5.91 16.73
CA PRO A 513 17.65 -5.97 15.76
C PRO A 513 18.96 -5.38 16.29
N ALA A 514 18.92 -4.50 17.31
CA ALA A 514 20.12 -3.85 17.84
C ALA A 514 21.02 -4.81 18.62
N THR A 515 20.45 -5.84 19.24
CA THR A 515 21.19 -6.86 20.02
C THR A 515 21.30 -8.19 19.29
N SER A 516 20.37 -8.50 18.39
CA SER A 516 20.36 -9.79 17.68
C SER A 516 21.26 -9.82 16.45
N SER A 517 21.64 -8.66 15.90
CA SER A 517 22.57 -8.55 14.77
C SER A 517 23.97 -8.15 15.25
N LEU A 518 24.97 -8.97 14.95
CA LEU A 518 26.38 -8.70 15.22
C LEU A 518 26.87 -7.42 14.51
N VAL A 519 26.39 -7.16 13.30
CA VAL A 519 26.72 -5.95 12.53
C VAL A 519 26.15 -4.71 13.21
N LEU A 520 24.87 -4.74 13.60
CA LEU A 520 24.23 -3.61 14.27
C LEU A 520 24.78 -3.39 15.67
N GLU A 521 25.09 -4.46 16.41
CA GLU A 521 25.77 -4.39 17.70
C GLU A 521 27.14 -3.72 17.56
N ARG A 522 27.94 -4.15 16.59
CA ARG A 522 29.26 -3.56 16.30
C ARG A 522 29.17 -2.10 15.89
N LEU A 523 28.21 -1.76 15.03
CA LEU A 523 27.98 -0.39 14.60
C LEU A 523 27.49 0.49 15.75
N GLY A 524 26.63 -0.05 16.62
CA GLY A 524 26.01 0.63 17.76
C GLY A 524 26.97 1.04 18.87
N LEU A 525 28.25 0.62 18.82
CA LEU A 525 29.30 1.11 19.72
C LEU A 525 29.54 2.63 19.56
N ASP A 526 29.34 3.18 18.36
CA ASP A 526 29.46 4.62 18.10
C ASP A 526 28.08 5.21 17.80
N ARG A 527 27.21 5.26 18.81
CA ARG A 527 25.88 5.87 18.70
C ARG A 527 25.96 7.32 18.20
N GLY A 528 25.00 7.71 17.37
CA GLY A 528 24.95 9.04 16.74
C GLY A 528 25.87 9.21 15.53
N SER A 529 26.68 8.20 15.18
CA SER A 529 27.42 8.22 13.92
C SER A 529 26.49 8.06 12.72
N ARG A 530 26.88 8.66 11.59
CA ARG A 530 26.13 8.61 10.33
C ARG A 530 26.79 7.65 9.36
N LEU A 531 25.98 6.79 8.75
CA LEU A 531 26.44 5.71 7.88
C LEU A 531 25.60 5.58 6.62
N VAL A 532 26.26 5.12 5.55
CA VAL A 532 25.61 4.66 4.32
C VAL A 532 25.58 3.14 4.32
N SER A 533 24.43 2.55 4.02
CA SER A 533 24.25 1.11 4.12
C SER A 533 23.06 0.61 3.30
N PRO A 534 23.10 -0.63 2.78
CA PRO A 534 21.93 -1.27 2.17
C PRO A 534 20.83 -1.61 3.19
N LEU A 535 21.07 -1.44 4.50
CA LEU A 535 20.14 -1.79 5.58
C LEU A 535 18.98 -0.78 5.74
N GLY A 536 18.92 0.30 4.94
CA GLY A 536 17.85 1.29 5.00
C GLY A 536 17.76 1.95 6.38
N ARG A 537 16.58 1.97 7.00
CA ARG A 537 16.34 2.57 8.33
C ARG A 537 16.65 1.63 9.50
N LEU A 538 17.00 0.36 9.25
CA LEU A 538 17.26 -0.62 10.31
C LEU A 538 18.35 -0.17 11.31
N PRO A 539 19.46 0.50 10.90
CA PRO A 539 20.47 1.00 11.85
C PRO A 539 19.95 2.05 12.85
N MET A 540 18.81 2.69 12.60
CA MET A 540 18.16 3.58 13.57
C MET A 540 17.85 2.86 14.88
N ALA A 541 17.57 1.55 14.84
CA ALA A 541 17.33 0.75 16.05
C ALA A 541 18.56 0.69 16.97
N ALA A 542 19.76 0.84 16.42
CA ALA A 542 21.02 0.92 17.17
C ALA A 542 21.43 2.38 17.50
N GLY A 543 20.56 3.36 17.21
CA GLY A 543 20.84 4.79 17.44
C GLY A 543 21.80 5.42 16.42
N LEU A 544 21.84 4.87 15.20
CA LEU A 544 22.70 5.35 14.12
C LEU A 544 21.89 6.13 13.09
N ALA A 545 22.49 7.17 12.52
CA ALA A 545 21.87 7.91 11.43
C ALA A 545 22.14 7.18 10.11
N SER A 546 21.12 6.60 9.49
CA SER A 546 21.27 5.90 8.22
C SER A 546 20.43 6.55 7.13
N PHE A 547 20.98 6.58 5.91
CA PHE A 547 20.21 7.03 4.76
C PHE A 547 19.15 5.98 4.41
N PRO A 548 17.87 6.36 4.33
CA PRO A 548 16.83 5.44 3.92
C PRO A 548 17.07 5.02 2.45
N ASN A 549 16.71 3.78 2.12
CA ASN A 549 16.76 3.28 0.74
C ASN A 549 15.63 3.86 -0.15
N THR A 550 15.15 5.06 0.16
CA THR A 550 14.04 5.73 -0.53
C THR A 550 14.57 6.39 -1.79
N ALA A 551 14.67 5.62 -2.88
CA ALA A 551 14.72 6.22 -4.19
C ALA A 551 13.32 6.75 -4.54
N LEU A 552 13.21 8.03 -4.92
CA LEU A 552 12.20 8.37 -5.92
C LEU A 552 12.61 7.60 -7.17
N ALA A 553 11.83 6.60 -7.56
CA ALA A 553 11.98 6.02 -8.90
C ALA A 553 11.94 7.18 -9.88
N ASP A 554 12.97 7.36 -10.69
CA ASP A 554 12.83 8.21 -11.87
C ASP A 554 11.89 7.45 -12.78
N ILE A 555 10.59 7.69 -12.61
CA ILE A 555 9.52 7.01 -13.32
C ILE A 555 9.80 7.07 -14.83
N ASN A 556 10.33 8.19 -15.33
CA ASN A 556 10.67 8.21 -16.74
C ASN A 556 11.85 7.29 -17.01
N HIS A 557 12.97 7.35 -16.30
CA HIS A 557 14.11 6.44 -16.54
C HIS A 557 13.79 4.95 -16.28
N ASP A 558 13.21 4.61 -15.13
CA ASP A 558 12.84 3.25 -14.72
C ASP A 558 11.77 2.63 -15.64
N TRP A 559 10.84 3.43 -16.19
CA TRP A 559 9.83 2.93 -17.15
C TRP A 559 10.24 3.11 -18.63
N THR A 560 11.15 4.02 -19.00
CA THR A 560 11.57 4.26 -20.41
C THR A 560 12.89 3.62 -20.81
N ALA A 561 13.76 3.24 -19.87
CA ALA A 561 15.02 2.53 -20.18
C ALA A 561 14.81 1.17 -20.89
N GLN A 562 13.56 0.74 -21.11
CA GLN A 562 13.22 -0.50 -21.80
C GLN A 562 12.26 -0.32 -22.99
N ILE A 563 11.90 0.91 -23.38
CA ILE A 563 11.07 1.15 -24.59
C ILE A 563 11.96 1.36 -25.83
N HIS A 564 13.28 1.46 -25.69
CA HIS A 564 14.21 1.80 -26.78
C HIS A 564 15.26 0.73 -27.11
N SER A 565 15.07 -0.53 -26.73
CA SER A 565 16.01 -1.60 -27.08
C SER A 565 15.69 -2.28 -28.41
N ASP A 566 15.76 -1.52 -29.52
CA ASP A 566 16.15 -2.13 -30.79
C ASP A 566 17.63 -1.81 -31.05
N GLY A 567 18.50 -2.74 -30.62
CA GLY A 567 19.88 -2.86 -31.11
C GLY A 567 20.95 -1.89 -30.60
N THR A 568 20.68 -0.95 -29.68
CA THR A 568 21.68 0.07 -29.29
C THR A 568 22.41 -0.23 -27.98
N ARG A 569 23.53 -0.94 -28.15
CA ARG A 569 24.83 -0.64 -27.57
C ARG A 569 24.99 0.80 -27.01
N SER A 570 25.25 0.93 -25.70
CA SER A 570 26.32 1.81 -25.19
C SER A 570 27.32 0.98 -24.38
N LEU A 571 28.50 0.56 -24.86
CA LEU A 571 29.02 0.42 -26.22
C LEU A 571 29.22 1.66 -27.12
N TYR A 572 29.74 2.76 -26.59
CA TYR A 572 30.52 3.71 -27.41
C TYR A 572 31.59 4.37 -26.55
N GLY A 573 32.87 4.13 -26.86
CA GLY A 573 34.01 4.81 -26.26
C GLY A 573 34.06 6.31 -26.61
N TRP A 574 33.10 7.07 -26.12
CA TRP A 574 33.05 8.53 -26.20
C TRP A 574 33.32 9.16 -24.82
N PRO A 575 34.03 10.31 -24.76
CA PRO A 575 34.32 10.98 -23.49
C PRO A 575 33.06 11.51 -22.83
N ARG A 576 32.99 11.39 -21.50
CA ARG A 576 31.84 11.75 -20.65
C ARG A 576 31.58 13.27 -20.57
N ASP A 577 32.44 14.09 -21.16
CA ASP A 577 32.53 15.52 -20.86
C ASP A 577 31.64 16.42 -21.74
N LEU A 578 30.79 15.84 -22.60
CA LEU A 578 30.01 16.58 -23.61
C LEU A 578 28.49 16.35 -23.57
N TRP A 579 27.94 15.91 -22.44
CA TRP A 579 26.48 15.78 -22.29
C TRP A 579 25.90 17.00 -21.54
N PRO A 580 25.12 17.90 -22.17
CA PRO A 580 24.58 19.10 -21.51
C PRO A 580 23.29 18.82 -20.70
N LEU A 581 22.96 17.55 -20.45
CA LEU A 581 21.85 17.14 -19.60
C LEU A 581 22.42 16.32 -18.43
N PRO A 582 22.09 16.62 -17.17
CA PRO A 582 22.62 15.82 -16.07
C PRO A 582 22.09 14.37 -16.15
N PRO A 583 22.94 13.34 -15.92
CA PRO A 583 22.51 11.95 -15.88
C PRO A 583 21.51 11.72 -14.71
N PRO A 584 20.52 10.84 -14.87
CA PRO A 584 19.57 10.53 -13.81
C PRO A 584 20.29 9.68 -12.75
N SER A 585 20.64 10.29 -11.61
CA SER A 585 20.89 9.67 -10.28
C SER A 585 21.83 10.46 -9.35
N ARG A 586 22.21 11.71 -9.65
CA ARG A 586 22.94 12.56 -8.67
C ARG A 586 22.08 13.17 -7.54
N ASN A 587 20.83 12.74 -7.39
CA ASN A 587 19.89 13.35 -6.43
C ASN A 587 19.84 12.67 -5.06
N ASP A 588 20.36 11.43 -4.91
CA ASP A 588 20.61 10.80 -3.60
C ASP A 588 21.75 9.77 -3.69
N THR A 589 22.97 10.26 -3.89
CA THR A 589 24.14 9.39 -4.04
C THR A 589 24.38 8.56 -2.78
N LEU A 590 24.18 9.13 -1.59
CA LEU A 590 24.41 8.44 -0.32
C LEU A 590 23.35 7.36 -0.05
N GLY A 591 22.06 7.67 -0.18
CA GLY A 591 20.95 6.75 0.14
C GLY A 591 20.60 5.75 -0.95
N VAL A 592 20.94 6.03 -2.22
CA VAL A 592 20.54 5.16 -3.35
C VAL A 592 21.72 4.52 -4.08
N LEU A 593 22.74 5.31 -4.45
CA LEU A 593 23.85 4.79 -5.25
C LEU A 593 24.85 4.04 -4.36
N LEU A 594 25.40 4.69 -3.33
CA LEU A 594 26.45 4.15 -2.48
C LEU A 594 25.95 3.09 -1.51
N SER A 595 24.70 3.20 -1.05
CA SER A 595 24.03 2.12 -0.30
C SER A 595 23.97 0.83 -1.11
N ARG A 596 23.96 0.92 -2.44
CA ARG A 596 23.81 -0.22 -3.35
C ARG A 596 25.09 -0.61 -4.08
N GLN A 597 25.96 0.33 -4.36
CA GLN A 597 27.12 0.18 -5.24
C GLN A 597 28.28 0.94 -4.61
N ALA A 598 28.61 0.57 -3.37
CA ALA A 598 29.74 1.11 -2.62
C ALA A 598 31.06 1.09 -3.41
N SER A 599 31.27 0.08 -4.26
CA SER A 599 32.41 -0.02 -5.17
C SER A 599 32.54 1.10 -6.21
N ARG A 600 31.47 1.85 -6.49
CA ARG A 600 31.47 2.98 -7.43
C ARG A 600 31.83 4.32 -6.80
N LEU A 601 32.11 4.33 -5.51
CA LEU A 601 32.47 5.53 -4.78
C LEU A 601 33.65 6.26 -5.45
N ASP A 602 33.46 7.56 -5.69
CA ASP A 602 34.47 8.48 -6.20
C ASP A 602 34.87 9.57 -5.19
N ASP A 603 35.74 10.50 -5.61
CA ASP A 603 36.22 11.60 -4.76
C ASP A 603 35.09 12.60 -4.39
N ALA A 604 34.11 12.80 -5.27
CA ALA A 604 32.99 13.70 -5.01
C ALA A 604 32.03 13.10 -3.98
N ASP A 605 31.81 11.79 -4.06
CA ASP A 605 31.06 11.02 -3.09
C ASP A 605 31.73 11.02 -1.72
N THR A 606 33.05 10.88 -1.70
CA THR A 606 33.88 10.99 -0.49
C THR A 606 33.73 12.38 0.14
N ALA A 607 33.75 13.44 -0.68
CA ALA A 607 33.54 14.81 -0.21
C ALA A 607 32.13 15.02 0.37
N LEU A 608 31.11 14.47 -0.28
CA LEU A 608 29.72 14.53 0.17
C LEU A 608 29.54 13.77 1.49
N MET A 609 30.17 12.61 1.65
CA MET A 609 30.21 11.89 2.93
C MET A 609 30.84 12.74 4.02
N GLN A 610 32.00 13.37 3.78
CA GLN A 610 32.62 14.27 4.76
C GLN A 610 31.73 15.46 5.12
N TRP A 611 31.13 16.11 4.11
CA TRP A 611 30.26 17.27 4.31
C TRP A 611 29.00 16.94 5.12
N THR A 612 28.41 15.77 4.88
CA THR A 612 27.26 15.28 5.63
C THR A 612 27.64 14.67 6.98
N GLY A 613 28.93 14.63 7.34
CA GLY A 613 29.41 13.95 8.55
C GLY A 613 29.21 12.43 8.53
N THR A 614 29.03 11.85 7.35
CA THR A 614 28.94 10.40 7.14
C THR A 614 30.35 9.82 7.20
N ASN A 615 30.57 8.90 8.14
CA ASN A 615 31.91 8.41 8.45
C ASN A 615 32.08 6.90 8.29
N ARG A 616 30.99 6.23 7.95
CA ARG A 616 30.87 4.78 7.89
C ARG A 616 30.13 4.36 6.62
N LEU A 617 30.61 3.28 6.04
CA LEU A 617 29.98 2.62 4.91
C LEU A 617 29.88 1.13 5.22
N VAL A 618 28.70 0.57 4.97
CA VAL A 618 28.46 -0.87 5.09
C VAL A 618 28.14 -1.39 3.71
N SER A 619 28.88 -2.39 3.26
CA SER A 619 28.62 -3.09 2.00
C SER A 619 28.28 -4.54 2.28
N ASP A 620 27.22 -5.04 1.65
CA ASP A 620 26.82 -6.46 1.72
C ASP A 620 27.66 -7.31 0.75
N SER A 621 27.49 -8.64 0.80
CA SER A 621 28.19 -9.59 -0.07
C SER A 621 27.88 -9.41 -1.57
N GLN A 622 26.77 -8.78 -1.91
CA GLN A 622 26.35 -8.51 -3.30
C GLN A 622 26.87 -7.17 -3.84
N SER A 623 27.36 -6.31 -2.97
CA SER A 623 27.86 -4.98 -3.30
C SER A 623 29.33 -4.95 -2.90
N PRO A 624 30.27 -5.11 -3.85
CA PRO A 624 31.68 -5.11 -3.49
C PRO A 624 32.03 -3.84 -2.70
N PRO A 625 32.90 -3.96 -1.68
CA PRO A 625 33.30 -2.81 -0.88
C PRO A 625 33.95 -1.74 -1.75
N PRO A 626 33.99 -0.48 -1.28
CA PRO A 626 34.70 0.58 -1.98
C PRO A 626 36.18 0.19 -2.14
N PRO A 627 36.84 0.59 -3.25
CA PRO A 627 38.27 0.38 -3.39
C PRO A 627 38.99 1.05 -2.21
N SER A 628 39.92 0.32 -1.58
CA SER A 628 40.72 0.86 -0.48
C SER A 628 41.52 2.06 -1.00
N SER A 629 41.40 3.19 -0.31
CA SER A 629 42.10 4.42 -0.64
C SER A 629 42.67 5.04 0.62
N ASP A 630 43.50 6.07 0.45
CA ASP A 630 44.02 6.86 1.57
C ASP A 630 42.93 7.46 2.47
N ALA A 631 41.73 7.70 1.92
CA ALA A 631 40.59 8.26 2.63
C ALA A 631 39.69 7.19 3.27
N ILE A 632 39.61 5.99 2.67
CA ILE A 632 38.71 4.91 3.13
C ILE A 632 39.49 3.70 3.56
N ARG A 633 39.31 3.33 4.82
CA ARG A 633 39.97 2.17 5.43
C ARG A 633 38.94 1.07 5.72
N PRO A 634 39.22 -0.18 5.31
CA PRO A 634 38.40 -1.31 5.74
C PRO A 634 38.51 -1.48 7.26
N ALA A 635 37.37 -1.70 7.90
CA ALA A 635 37.20 -1.87 9.34
C ALA A 635 37.02 -3.34 9.76
N GLY A 636 36.97 -4.24 8.79
CA GLY A 636 36.71 -5.67 8.96
C GLY A 636 35.43 -6.12 8.27
N SER A 637 35.23 -7.44 8.25
CA SER A 637 34.03 -8.07 7.71
C SER A 637 33.42 -9.00 8.76
N LEU A 638 32.09 -9.07 8.81
CA LEU A 638 31.34 -9.88 9.75
C LEU A 638 30.30 -10.71 8.99
N GLU A 639 30.14 -11.98 9.33
CA GLU A 639 28.96 -12.76 8.95
C GLU A 639 27.81 -12.42 9.91
N ASP A 640 26.63 -12.14 9.37
CA ASP A 640 25.43 -11.94 10.19
C ASP A 640 24.19 -12.60 9.57
N THR A 641 23.79 -13.74 10.14
CA THR A 641 22.63 -14.52 9.70
C THR A 641 21.34 -13.82 10.08
N ARG A 642 21.27 -13.23 11.28
CA ARG A 642 20.08 -12.55 11.80
C ARG A 642 19.73 -11.31 11.00
N LEU A 643 20.74 -10.53 10.59
CA LEU A 643 20.53 -9.39 9.73
C LEU A 643 20.04 -9.82 8.33
N SER A 644 20.56 -10.94 7.83
CA SER A 644 20.09 -11.55 6.57
C SER A 644 18.63 -12.02 6.69
N GLU A 645 18.23 -12.56 7.85
CA GLU A 645 16.83 -12.91 8.16
C GLU A 645 15.94 -11.66 8.26
N LEU A 646 16.42 -10.52 8.75
CA LEU A 646 15.63 -9.29 8.84
C LEU A 646 15.52 -8.55 7.49
N GLN A 647 16.54 -8.68 6.64
CA GLN A 647 16.56 -8.14 5.29
C GLN A 647 15.76 -9.02 4.32
N HIS A 648 14.46 -8.82 4.30
CA HIS A 648 13.62 -9.36 3.24
C HIS A 648 13.60 -8.37 2.05
N GLY A 649 13.48 -8.85 0.81
CA GLY A 649 13.47 -8.01 -0.40
C GLY A 649 14.78 -7.98 -1.18
N ARG A 650 14.85 -7.12 -2.22
CA ARG A 650 15.67 -7.16 -3.48
C ARG A 650 17.08 -7.81 -3.49
N ARG A 651 17.74 -7.99 -2.33
CA ARG A 651 19.09 -8.53 -2.17
C ARG A 651 19.21 -9.79 -1.32
N ALA A 652 18.11 -10.35 -0.80
CA ALA A 652 18.09 -11.71 -0.24
C ALA A 652 18.42 -12.82 -1.27
N GLY A 653 18.63 -12.40 -2.53
CA GLY A 653 18.93 -13.22 -3.70
C GLY A 653 20.09 -14.20 -3.59
N HIS A 654 21.03 -14.08 -2.65
CA HIS A 654 22.17 -15.00 -2.51
C HIS A 654 22.37 -15.44 -1.06
N LEU A 655 22.06 -16.72 -0.84
CA LEU A 655 22.38 -17.61 0.29
C LEU A 655 21.41 -17.62 1.49
N PRO A 656 20.94 -18.82 1.91
CA PRO A 656 20.47 -19.10 3.27
C PRO A 656 21.59 -19.12 4.32
N GLY A 657 22.75 -18.50 4.02
CA GLY A 657 23.91 -18.38 4.90
C GLY A 657 24.11 -16.92 5.30
N ALA A 658 24.88 -16.66 6.35
CA ALA A 658 25.12 -15.29 6.77
C ALA A 658 25.75 -14.48 5.63
N SER A 659 25.16 -13.33 5.32
CA SER A 659 25.81 -12.38 4.43
C SER A 659 27.06 -11.85 5.12
N THR A 660 28.20 -11.89 4.43
CA THR A 660 29.39 -11.17 4.86
C THR A 660 29.17 -9.67 4.63
N TYR A 661 29.07 -8.90 5.69
CA TYR A 661 29.01 -7.45 5.65
C TYR A 661 30.41 -6.88 5.88
N THR A 662 30.88 -6.06 4.96
CA THR A 662 32.17 -5.37 5.08
C THR A 662 31.92 -3.95 5.55
N LEU A 663 32.62 -3.57 6.62
CA LEU A 663 32.56 -2.26 7.22
C LEU A 663 33.75 -1.44 6.74
N SER A 664 33.51 -0.18 6.39
CA SER A 664 34.54 0.76 5.97
C SER A 664 34.38 2.08 6.70
N HIS A 665 35.51 2.70 7.06
CA HIS A 665 35.57 4.00 7.72
C HIS A 665 36.18 5.05 6.82
N LEU A 666 35.63 6.26 6.90
CA LEU A 666 36.16 7.45 6.26
C LEU A 666 37.00 8.27 7.26
N ASP A 667 38.23 8.61 6.89
CA ASP A 667 39.07 9.49 7.71
C ASP A 667 38.71 10.97 7.49
N HIS A 668 38.15 11.62 8.51
CA HIS A 668 37.75 13.03 8.46
C HIS A 668 38.92 14.03 8.53
N ARG A 669 40.15 13.58 8.81
CA ARG A 669 41.29 14.49 9.04
C ARG A 669 41.92 15.04 7.75
N ARG A 670 41.42 14.66 6.58
CA ARG A 670 41.91 15.16 5.29
C ARG A 670 40.88 16.10 4.65
N PRO A 671 41.22 17.40 4.43
CA PRO A 671 40.33 18.33 3.76
C PRO A 671 40.13 17.93 2.29
N VAL A 672 38.89 17.87 1.83
CA VAL A 672 38.63 17.78 0.38
C VAL A 672 38.99 19.13 -0.24
N SER A 673 40.00 19.13 -1.10
CA SER A 673 40.27 20.26 -1.97
C SER A 673 39.18 20.35 -3.03
N ARG A 674 38.46 21.49 -3.04
CA ARG A 674 37.51 22.00 -4.05
C ARG A 674 36.04 21.57 -3.88
N ALA A 675 35.27 22.42 -3.18
CA ALA A 675 33.86 22.61 -3.50
C ALA A 675 33.75 23.81 -4.47
N TRP A 676 33.12 23.61 -5.63
CA TRP A 676 32.70 24.72 -6.47
C TRP A 676 31.38 25.25 -5.92
N PHE A 677 31.42 26.42 -5.28
CA PHE A 677 30.20 27.18 -5.03
C PHE A 677 29.78 27.81 -6.36
N ILE A 678 28.68 27.34 -6.94
CA ILE A 678 27.98 28.12 -7.95
C ILE A 678 27.13 29.11 -7.15
N PRO A 679 27.40 30.43 -7.19
CA PRO A 679 26.47 31.40 -6.66
C PRO A 679 25.16 31.24 -7.44
N LEU A 680 24.10 30.83 -6.75
CA LEU A 680 22.76 31.00 -7.27
C LEU A 680 22.48 32.49 -7.19
N ASP A 681 22.61 33.19 -8.32
CA ASP A 681 22.08 34.55 -8.43
C ASP A 681 20.60 34.46 -8.04
N THR A 682 20.22 35.28 -7.07
CA THR A 682 18.83 35.43 -6.63
C THR A 682 17.94 35.61 -7.86
N PRO A 683 16.88 34.82 -8.05
CA PRO A 683 15.93 35.09 -9.13
C PRO A 683 15.31 36.46 -8.87
N THR A 684 15.62 37.43 -9.73
CA THR A 684 14.98 38.76 -9.78
C THR A 684 13.55 38.66 -10.26
#